data_AF-A0A1G0I5M0-F1
#
_entry.id   AF-A0A1G0I5M0-F1
#
_cell.length_a   1.000
_cell.length_b   1.000
_cell.length_c   1.000
_cell.angle_alpha   90.00
_cell.angle_beta   90.00
_cell.angle_gamma   90.00
#
_symmetry.space_group_name_H-M   'P 1'
#
loop_
_entity.id
_entity.type
_entity.pdbx_description
1 polymer ?
#
loop_
_entity_poly.entity_id
_entity_poly.type
_entity_poly.pdbx_seq_one_letter_code
_entity_poly.pdbx_strand_id
1 'polypeptide(L)'
;MIGVIAGRTPENAMTNQRIAMPVNQLSDKLQRLQTRFHDVMAFLKRTTITHLGEERRLTKLPWYLYVSTTGAGKTSLLAHSNIPFVLQRKFQSATSKIQITPSDNIDFWVTREACIVDVPSQYFTMRAGKIDARIWQYCLSQIKNERGKHAISGLLLALPHPDVMRDGEIKQYYTRWNQLFQFINELQAFFPDPIPCYLTITKCDLVPGFAEFFSESTDDEIMQPWGITLPAIQSNNQLESLLIGKFDLLIKKLNQQLLFRLHHERDPFAKLAIKDFPLQVERLKMFTLDFVKKYMEKNAHFPLRGIYLTSALQKEKTQTFSSVESSVETTAIQIYKAPILSRAYFIKQFISQNLAHTELPHKTYPKRWRQAMTYTAFGSIVLIASMLLGENFIIAAQKTQALKNTLTTYQQSIQHADSDSARLKKTIALLNEIRPHSNTHSLFSLKRVFSFYSNRVAQQSNTLYNDTLKNAFIPQLSQYLNQFLITTNDRDIDSIYFALKAYCLLQATDHFEPTYMANALVRLLAPLPPDSAVTLAKDMQAALQIGAIPIPVNTDLIIKIQDNLSMKLFQNAIIRLHLAHPKDLAETDEMITQLIQPSSSLMQSLKILHDDPIFESRLASNTLTPSSDHLIDQIMTRLQSLHQLLYTVLTAPDPHQAAADLVAKYSEQHQPDSITKLHALAKKSPMTIKYWLNHISDEAWRYLAQNATAEQTPG
;
A
#
# COMPACT_ATOMS: atom_id res chain seq x y z
N MET A 1 -77.80 -9.61 74.57
CA MET A 1 -79.23 -9.46 74.24
C MET A 1 -79.44 -8.02 73.80
N ILE A 2 -79.94 -7.80 72.56
CA ILE A 2 -80.74 -6.65 72.08
C ILE A 2 -80.08 -5.26 72.24
N GLY A 3 -79.80 -4.44 71.23
CA GLY A 3 -80.39 -4.27 69.91
C GLY A 3 -80.76 -2.78 69.71
N VAL A 4 -79.97 -2.07 68.88
CA VAL A 4 -80.30 -0.90 68.02
C VAL A 4 -80.70 0.45 68.67
N ILE A 5 -79.95 1.52 68.34
CA ILE A 5 -80.34 2.79 67.66
C ILE A 5 -79.35 3.94 68.01
N ALA A 6 -79.07 4.78 67.00
CA ALA A 6 -78.44 6.13 66.98
C ALA A 6 -76.92 6.14 66.69
N GLY A 7 -76.41 6.77 65.63
CA GLY A 7 -77.00 7.57 64.55
C GLY A 7 -75.87 8.25 63.75
N ARG A 8 -76.09 8.51 62.46
CA ARG A 8 -75.59 9.69 61.69
C ARG A 8 -75.84 9.50 60.18
N THR A 9 -76.76 10.31 59.67
CA THR A 9 -76.78 11.07 58.40
C THR A 9 -76.20 10.45 57.11
N PRO A 10 -76.94 10.50 55.98
CA PRO A 10 -76.50 10.05 54.66
C PRO A 10 -75.78 11.16 53.87
N GLU A 11 -75.32 10.79 52.67
CA GLU A 11 -74.81 11.64 51.58
C GLU A 11 -73.32 12.02 51.62
N ASN A 12 -72.50 11.06 51.16
CA ASN A 12 -71.36 11.37 50.30
C ASN A 12 -71.37 10.36 49.13
N ALA A 13 -72.29 10.57 48.19
CA ALA A 13 -72.25 9.95 46.87
C ALA A 13 -71.63 10.95 45.89
N MET A 14 -70.32 11.17 45.98
CA MET A 14 -69.53 11.63 44.85
C MET A 14 -68.06 11.29 45.06
N THR A 15 -67.42 10.95 43.95
CA THR A 15 -65.96 10.96 43.71
C THR A 15 -65.23 9.64 43.97
N ASN A 16 -65.36 8.71 43.02
CA ASN A 16 -64.20 7.96 42.53
C ASN A 16 -64.42 7.37 41.13
N GLN A 17 -64.71 8.24 40.15
CA GLN A 17 -64.29 7.99 38.77
C GLN A 17 -62.83 8.42 38.63
N ARG A 18 -61.90 7.55 39.05
CA ARG A 18 -60.53 7.61 38.54
C ARG A 18 -60.59 7.14 37.08
N ILE A 19 -60.55 8.10 36.15
CA ILE A 19 -60.43 7.85 34.72
C ILE A 19 -59.10 7.11 34.49
N ALA A 20 -59.18 5.80 34.30
CA ALA A 20 -58.08 5.00 33.77
C ALA A 20 -57.84 5.44 32.31
N MET A 21 -56.67 6.04 32.02
CA MET A 21 -56.26 6.37 30.66
C MET A 21 -55.96 5.08 29.85
N PRO A 22 -56.36 4.97 28.57
CA PRO A 22 -56.16 3.76 27.78
C PRO A 22 -54.71 3.62 27.29
N VAL A 23 -53.93 2.73 27.90
CA VAL A 23 -52.52 2.43 27.54
C VAL A 23 -52.37 2.03 26.05
N ASN A 24 -53.37 1.37 25.47
CA ASN A 24 -53.35 0.92 24.06
C ASN A 24 -53.29 2.09 23.05
N GLN A 25 -53.89 3.25 23.36
CA GLN A 25 -53.90 4.37 22.40
C GLN A 25 -52.52 5.04 22.25
N LEU A 26 -51.70 5.03 23.31
CA LEU A 26 -50.34 5.58 23.27
C LEU A 26 -49.40 4.67 22.47
N SER A 27 -49.44 3.35 22.72
CA SER A 27 -48.63 2.38 21.99
C SER A 27 -48.95 2.40 20.49
N ASP A 28 -50.23 2.46 20.13
CA ASP A 28 -50.65 2.47 18.72
C ASP A 28 -50.19 3.74 18.00
N LYS A 29 -50.33 4.90 18.63
CA LYS A 29 -49.86 6.18 18.05
C LYS A 29 -48.33 6.22 17.92
N LEU A 30 -47.59 5.73 18.93
CA LEU A 30 -46.13 5.65 18.88
C LEU A 30 -45.64 4.69 17.80
N GLN A 31 -46.26 3.51 17.69
CA GLN A 31 -45.90 2.53 16.67
C GLN A 31 -46.15 3.08 15.26
N ARG A 32 -47.29 3.76 15.03
CA ARG A 32 -47.57 4.42 13.74
C ARG A 32 -46.54 5.51 13.41
N LEU A 33 -46.14 6.32 14.39
CA LEU A 33 -45.11 7.34 14.21
C LEU A 33 -43.76 6.70 13.89
N GLN A 34 -43.38 5.65 14.61
CA GLN A 34 -42.12 4.93 14.41
C GLN A 34 -42.05 4.28 13.03
N THR A 35 -43.10 3.58 12.61
CA THR A 35 -43.18 2.97 11.27
C THR A 35 -43.08 4.05 10.19
N ARG A 36 -43.85 5.14 10.29
CA ARG A 36 -43.79 6.24 9.31
C ARG A 36 -42.41 6.89 9.26
N PHE A 37 -41.79 7.14 10.41
CA PHE A 37 -40.45 7.73 10.46
C PHE A 37 -39.42 6.79 9.83
N HIS A 38 -39.48 5.49 10.12
CA HIS A 38 -38.61 4.49 9.52
C HIS A 38 -38.78 4.43 8.00
N ASP A 39 -40.01 4.41 7.50
CA ASP A 39 -40.32 4.38 6.07
C ASP A 39 -39.78 5.62 5.35
N VAL A 40 -39.97 6.80 5.95
CA VAL A 40 -39.42 8.07 5.42
C VAL A 40 -37.90 8.04 5.41
N MET A 41 -37.25 7.58 6.48
CA MET A 41 -35.79 7.49 6.52
C MET A 41 -35.24 6.46 5.53
N ALA A 42 -35.91 5.33 5.36
CA ALA A 42 -35.57 4.33 4.35
C ALA A 42 -35.71 4.88 2.94
N PHE A 43 -36.78 5.64 2.67
CA PHE A 43 -36.97 6.35 1.41
C PHE A 43 -35.83 7.34 1.16
N LEU A 44 -35.57 8.26 2.10
CA LEU A 44 -34.52 9.29 1.98
C LEU A 44 -33.13 8.69 1.76
N LYS A 45 -32.81 7.55 2.40
CA LYS A 45 -31.54 6.82 2.25
C LYS A 45 -31.39 6.16 0.88
N ARG A 46 -32.49 5.71 0.27
CA ARG A 46 -32.49 5.01 -1.04
C ARG A 46 -32.55 5.95 -2.23
N THR A 47 -33.12 7.14 -2.07
CA THR A 47 -33.32 8.10 -3.17
C THR A 47 -32.14 9.06 -3.35
N THR A 48 -31.56 9.08 -4.54
CA THR A 48 -30.65 10.10 -5.05
C THR A 48 -31.38 10.96 -6.09
N ILE A 49 -31.18 12.28 -6.03
CA ILE A 49 -31.75 13.22 -7.00
C ILE A 49 -30.63 14.09 -7.56
N THR A 50 -30.66 14.32 -8.87
CA THR A 50 -29.82 15.30 -9.56
C THR A 50 -30.42 16.69 -9.41
N HIS A 51 -29.71 17.61 -8.73
CA HIS A 51 -30.12 19.00 -8.58
C HIS A 51 -28.95 19.91 -9.00
N LEU A 52 -29.19 20.84 -9.93
CA LEU A 52 -28.17 21.74 -10.51
C LEU A 52 -26.93 20.98 -11.07
N GLY A 53 -27.14 19.80 -11.66
CA GLY A 53 -26.06 18.98 -12.23
C GLY A 53 -25.29 18.13 -11.22
N GLU A 54 -25.57 18.23 -9.91
CA GLU A 54 -24.95 17.39 -8.87
C GLU A 54 -25.91 16.31 -8.37
N GLU A 55 -25.40 15.09 -8.19
CA GLU A 55 -26.12 14.03 -7.47
C GLU A 55 -26.11 14.31 -5.96
N ARG A 56 -27.29 14.60 -5.40
CA ARG A 56 -27.48 14.77 -3.96
C ARG A 56 -28.39 13.68 -3.40
N ARG A 57 -27.93 13.03 -2.33
CA ARG A 57 -28.77 12.13 -1.52
C ARG A 57 -29.76 12.96 -0.71
N LEU A 58 -31.03 12.53 -0.67
CA LEU A 58 -32.05 13.26 0.08
C LEU A 58 -31.83 13.23 1.60
N THR A 59 -30.99 12.32 2.10
CA THR A 59 -30.54 12.33 3.50
C THR A 59 -29.84 13.62 3.92
N LYS A 60 -29.22 14.33 2.97
CA LYS A 60 -28.51 15.59 3.23
C LYS A 60 -29.40 16.84 3.17
N LEU A 61 -30.69 16.70 2.82
CA LEU A 61 -31.58 17.87 2.72
C LEU A 61 -31.75 18.56 4.08
N PRO A 62 -31.86 19.90 4.11
CA PRO A 62 -32.22 20.63 5.32
C PRO A 62 -33.62 20.22 5.79
N TRP A 63 -33.81 20.08 7.11
CA TRP A 63 -35.15 19.77 7.69
C TRP A 63 -35.73 21.01 8.33
N TYR A 64 -36.98 21.31 8.01
CA TYR A 64 -37.74 22.42 8.56
C TYR A 64 -38.91 21.89 9.36
N LEU A 65 -39.05 22.37 10.59
CA LEU A 65 -40.21 22.05 11.40
C LEU A 65 -41.32 23.07 11.12
N TYR A 66 -42.51 22.63 10.72
CA TYR A 66 -43.63 23.53 10.46
C TYR A 66 -44.65 23.50 11.60
N VAL A 67 -44.73 24.61 12.33
CA VAL A 67 -45.40 24.74 13.62
C VAL A 67 -46.44 25.86 13.53
N SER A 68 -47.62 25.67 14.11
CA SER A 68 -48.66 26.71 14.15
C SER A 68 -49.70 26.45 15.23
N THR A 69 -50.56 27.43 15.47
CA THR A 69 -51.83 27.25 16.19
C THR A 69 -52.82 26.40 15.38
N THR A 70 -53.90 25.95 16.04
CA THR A 70 -54.98 25.17 15.40
C THR A 70 -55.61 25.95 14.25
N GLY A 71 -55.89 25.26 13.14
CA GLY A 71 -56.59 25.84 12.00
C GLY A 71 -55.75 26.79 11.14
N ALA A 72 -54.43 26.86 11.28
CA ALA A 72 -53.58 27.74 10.46
C ALA A 72 -53.47 27.35 8.97
N GLY A 73 -53.94 26.15 8.59
CA GLY A 73 -53.96 25.72 7.19
C GLY A 73 -52.61 25.22 6.64
N LYS A 74 -51.68 24.78 7.50
CA LYS A 74 -50.34 24.28 7.11
C LYS A 74 -50.40 23.15 6.08
N THR A 75 -51.15 22.09 6.38
CA THR A 75 -51.31 20.91 5.51
C THR A 75 -51.95 21.29 4.18
N SER A 76 -52.95 22.19 4.21
CA SER A 76 -53.56 22.74 3.00
C SER A 76 -52.59 23.58 2.17
N LEU A 77 -51.75 24.38 2.83
CA LEU A 77 -50.72 25.19 2.18
C LEU A 77 -49.69 24.33 1.47
N LEU A 78 -49.22 23.25 2.10
CA LEU A 78 -48.30 22.30 1.49
C LEU A 78 -48.97 21.54 0.33
N ALA A 79 -50.18 21.02 0.52
CA ALA A 79 -50.91 20.26 -0.49
C ALA A 79 -51.20 21.07 -1.77
N HIS A 80 -51.49 22.36 -1.64
CA HIS A 80 -51.83 23.24 -2.77
C HIS A 80 -50.67 24.14 -3.23
N SER A 81 -49.45 23.93 -2.73
CA SER A 81 -48.29 24.81 -3.02
C SER A 81 -47.79 24.79 -4.48
N ASN A 82 -48.30 23.90 -5.34
CA ASN A 82 -47.79 23.65 -6.71
C ASN A 82 -46.27 23.36 -6.76
N ILE A 83 -45.73 22.79 -5.67
CA ILE A 83 -44.33 22.35 -5.57
C ILE A 83 -44.25 20.88 -5.95
N PRO A 84 -43.25 20.46 -6.74
CA PRO A 84 -43.01 19.05 -7.01
C PRO A 84 -42.46 18.34 -5.76
N PHE A 85 -43.35 17.68 -5.00
CA PHE A 85 -42.96 16.83 -3.88
C PHE A 85 -42.51 15.45 -4.36
N VAL A 86 -41.37 15.00 -3.84
CA VAL A 86 -40.81 13.66 -4.06
C VAL A 86 -41.50 12.66 -3.12
N LEU A 87 -41.82 13.10 -1.90
CA LEU A 87 -42.65 12.38 -0.94
C LEU A 87 -43.75 13.32 -0.46
N GLN A 88 -44.99 12.90 -0.65
CA GLN A 88 -46.19 13.60 -0.21
C GLN A 88 -47.13 12.64 0.52
N ARG A 89 -47.94 13.18 1.43
CA ARG A 89 -49.06 12.44 2.00
C ARG A 89 -49.99 12.01 0.87
N LYS A 90 -50.36 10.72 0.83
CA LYS A 90 -51.36 10.23 -0.12
C LYS A 90 -52.73 10.82 0.24
N PHE A 91 -53.15 11.86 -0.47
CA PHE A 91 -54.55 12.28 -0.50
C PHE A 91 -55.25 11.43 -1.56
N GLN A 92 -56.34 10.76 -1.22
CA GLN A 92 -57.12 10.03 -2.22
C GLN A 92 -57.70 11.05 -3.23
N SER A 93 -57.25 10.93 -4.48
CA SER A 93 -57.82 11.44 -5.74
C SER A 93 -57.62 12.93 -6.10
N ALA A 94 -56.97 13.14 -7.25
CA ALA A 94 -56.66 14.42 -7.89
C ALA A 94 -57.85 15.15 -8.52
N THR A 95 -58.91 15.42 -7.75
CA THR A 95 -60.04 16.26 -8.16
C THR A 95 -60.20 17.43 -7.20
N SER A 96 -60.39 18.63 -7.75
CA SER A 96 -60.35 19.97 -7.15
C SER A 96 -61.33 20.28 -6.00
N LYS A 97 -61.95 19.27 -5.37
CA LYS A 97 -62.87 19.40 -4.23
C LYS A 97 -62.56 18.40 -3.10
N ILE A 98 -61.32 18.37 -2.62
CA ILE A 98 -60.98 17.57 -1.43
C ILE A 98 -61.05 18.44 -0.18
N GLN A 99 -61.94 18.11 0.75
CA GLN A 99 -61.80 18.55 2.14
C GLN A 99 -60.53 17.90 2.71
N ILE A 100 -59.44 18.66 2.77
CA ILE A 100 -58.21 18.21 3.44
C ILE A 100 -58.51 18.11 4.93
N THR A 101 -58.51 16.88 5.47
CA THR A 101 -58.69 16.66 6.90
C THR A 101 -57.47 17.19 7.67
N PRO A 102 -57.66 17.82 8.84
CA PRO A 102 -56.57 18.20 9.73
C PRO A 102 -55.63 17.02 9.97
N SER A 103 -54.33 17.29 10.06
CA SER A 103 -53.37 16.21 10.34
C SER A 103 -53.41 15.83 11.82
N ASP A 104 -53.75 14.57 12.11
CA ASP A 104 -53.74 14.00 13.46
C ASP A 104 -52.37 13.41 13.83
N ASN A 105 -51.46 13.22 12.86
CA ASN A 105 -50.14 12.63 13.07
C ASN A 105 -49.06 13.49 12.42
N ILE A 106 -47.81 13.35 12.86
CA ILE A 106 -46.68 14.04 12.24
C ILE A 106 -46.48 13.49 10.82
N ASP A 107 -46.51 14.40 9.83
CA ASP A 107 -46.34 14.07 8.42
C ASP A 107 -45.04 14.68 7.88
N PHE A 108 -44.42 14.00 6.92
CA PHE A 108 -43.18 14.42 6.27
C PHE A 108 -43.46 14.77 4.82
N TRP A 109 -43.03 15.96 4.41
CA TRP A 109 -43.17 16.47 3.05
C TRP A 109 -41.78 16.73 2.48
N VAL A 110 -41.38 15.99 1.45
CA VAL A 110 -40.02 16.03 0.93
C VAL A 110 -40.02 16.64 -0.47
N THR A 111 -39.30 17.74 -0.66
CA THR A 111 -39.03 18.34 -1.96
C THR A 111 -37.61 17.98 -2.41
N ARG A 112 -37.19 18.48 -3.57
CA ARG A 112 -35.79 18.34 -4.03
C ARG A 112 -34.79 19.16 -3.20
N GLU A 113 -35.29 20.13 -2.43
CA GLU A 113 -34.46 21.13 -1.75
C GLU A 113 -34.57 21.09 -0.22
N ALA A 114 -35.68 20.59 0.33
CA ALA A 114 -35.92 20.56 1.77
C ALA A 114 -36.89 19.44 2.19
N CYS A 115 -36.77 19.00 3.44
CA CYS A 115 -37.75 18.17 4.11
C CYS A 115 -38.53 19.02 5.11
N ILE A 116 -39.86 19.08 4.97
CA ILE A 116 -40.75 19.84 5.86
C ILE A 116 -41.52 18.84 6.72
N VAL A 117 -41.37 18.97 8.04
CA VAL A 117 -42.07 18.16 9.03
C VAL A 117 -43.30 18.94 9.48
N ASP A 118 -44.49 18.52 9.04
CA ASP A 118 -45.77 19.13 9.40
C ASP A 118 -46.19 18.63 10.80
N VAL A 119 -46.17 19.52 11.78
CA VAL A 119 -46.50 19.19 13.17
C VAL A 119 -47.96 19.58 13.47
N PRO A 120 -48.81 18.61 13.83
CA PRO A 120 -50.17 18.86 14.29
C PRO A 120 -50.25 19.79 15.49
N SER A 121 -51.23 20.69 15.49
CA SER A 121 -51.42 21.67 16.55
C SER A 121 -51.90 21.10 17.89
N GLN A 122 -52.39 19.87 17.89
CA GLN A 122 -52.81 19.16 19.10
C GLN A 122 -51.65 18.96 20.10
N TYR A 123 -50.41 18.80 19.59
CA TYR A 123 -49.21 18.68 20.42
C TYR A 123 -48.86 19.96 21.19
N PHE A 124 -49.45 21.10 20.79
CA PHE A 124 -49.26 22.41 21.44
C PHE A 124 -50.42 22.75 22.39
N THR A 125 -51.65 22.39 22.02
CA THR A 125 -52.89 22.84 22.69
C THR A 125 -53.35 21.94 23.85
N MET A 126 -53.13 20.62 23.79
CA MET A 126 -53.63 19.65 24.79
C MET A 126 -52.59 19.18 25.81
N ARG A 127 -51.70 20.06 26.26
CA ARG A 127 -50.64 19.71 27.23
C ARG A 127 -51.11 19.44 28.67
N ALA A 128 -52.42 19.31 28.89
CA ALA A 128 -52.94 18.65 30.09
C ALA A 128 -52.81 17.10 30.03
N GLY A 129 -52.59 16.51 28.85
CA GLY A 129 -52.39 15.07 28.68
C GLY A 129 -50.91 14.66 28.60
N LYS A 130 -50.44 13.80 29.51
CA LYS A 130 -49.05 13.27 29.54
C LYS A 130 -48.65 12.46 28.29
N ILE A 131 -49.63 12.01 27.49
CA ILE A 131 -49.47 11.09 26.35
C ILE A 131 -48.83 11.81 25.15
N ASP A 132 -49.41 12.93 24.70
CA ASP A 132 -48.95 13.63 23.49
C ASP A 132 -47.58 14.30 23.67
N ALA A 133 -47.26 14.74 24.89
CA ALA A 133 -45.93 15.23 25.23
C ALA A 133 -44.83 14.16 25.06
N ARG A 134 -45.11 12.90 25.44
CA ARG A 134 -44.18 11.78 25.26
C ARG A 134 -44.00 11.41 23.79
N ILE A 135 -45.07 11.41 23.00
CA ILE A 135 -45.01 11.17 21.55
C ILE A 135 -44.13 12.23 20.88
N TRP A 136 -44.30 13.48 21.27
CA TRP A 136 -43.52 14.60 20.76
C TRP A 136 -42.02 14.50 21.13
N GLN A 137 -41.72 14.24 22.40
CA GLN A 137 -40.34 14.02 22.86
C GLN A 137 -39.68 12.83 22.14
N TYR A 138 -40.43 11.74 21.93
CA TYR A 138 -39.96 10.61 21.14
C TYR A 138 -39.63 11.05 19.71
N CYS A 139 -40.53 11.76 19.03
CA CYS A 139 -40.25 12.28 17.68
C CYS A 139 -38.97 13.12 17.62
N LEU A 140 -38.78 14.06 18.56
CA LEU A 140 -37.59 14.91 18.61
C LEU A 140 -36.31 14.10 18.86
N SER A 141 -36.37 13.10 19.75
CA SER A 141 -35.23 12.21 19.99
C SER A 141 -34.88 11.37 18.76
N GLN A 142 -35.87 10.86 18.02
CA GLN A 142 -35.63 10.14 16.76
C GLN A 142 -34.96 11.03 15.71
N ILE A 143 -35.45 12.27 15.54
CA ILE A 143 -34.85 13.26 14.64
C ILE A 143 -33.39 13.55 15.03
N LYS A 144 -33.13 13.75 16.32
CA LYS A 144 -31.78 13.99 16.86
C LYS A 144 -30.85 12.79 16.70
N ASN A 145 -31.34 11.57 16.90
CA ASN A 145 -30.54 10.35 16.81
C ASN A 145 -30.10 10.05 15.37
N GLU A 146 -31.00 10.17 14.39
CA GLU A 146 -30.67 9.89 12.98
C GLU A 146 -29.78 10.96 12.34
N ARG A 147 -29.87 12.23 12.77
CA ARG A 147 -29.24 13.36 12.09
C ARG A 147 -28.13 14.06 12.90
N GLY A 148 -27.99 13.75 14.18
CA GLY A 148 -26.95 14.31 15.05
C GLY A 148 -27.25 15.74 15.52
N LYS A 149 -26.19 16.54 15.75
CA LYS A 149 -26.28 17.85 16.42
C LYS A 149 -27.08 18.90 15.65
N HIS A 150 -27.07 18.88 14.31
CA HIS A 150 -27.81 19.82 13.45
C HIS A 150 -29.05 19.18 12.83
N ALA A 151 -29.88 18.54 13.67
CA ALA A 151 -30.98 17.73 13.18
C ALA A 151 -32.08 18.53 12.46
N ILE A 152 -32.24 19.81 12.82
CA ILE A 152 -33.18 20.75 12.22
C ILE A 152 -32.40 21.95 11.67
N SER A 153 -32.73 22.36 10.46
CA SER A 153 -32.08 23.45 9.73
C SER A 153 -32.81 24.78 9.85
N GLY A 154 -34.12 24.74 10.13
CA GLY A 154 -34.92 25.94 10.35
C GLY A 154 -36.29 25.64 10.97
N LEU A 155 -36.91 26.68 11.50
CA LEU A 155 -38.27 26.65 12.04
C LEU A 155 -39.19 27.45 11.11
N LEU A 156 -40.28 26.85 10.67
CA LEU A 156 -41.37 27.53 9.97
C LEU A 156 -42.50 27.77 10.97
N LEU A 157 -42.87 29.02 11.20
CA LEU A 157 -44.00 29.38 12.03
C LEU A 157 -45.15 29.83 11.14
N ALA A 158 -46.26 29.12 11.17
CA ALA A 158 -47.50 29.56 10.54
C ALA A 158 -48.35 30.29 11.56
N LEU A 159 -48.68 31.54 11.24
CA LEU A 159 -49.74 32.28 11.90
C LEU A 159 -50.85 32.47 10.88
N PRO A 160 -52.07 31.98 11.13
CA PRO A 160 -53.20 32.43 10.33
C PRO A 160 -53.31 33.95 10.45
N HIS A 161 -53.77 34.59 9.38
CA HIS A 161 -54.13 36.00 9.42
C HIS A 161 -54.95 36.27 10.69
N PRO A 162 -54.65 37.35 11.44
CA PRO A 162 -55.40 37.69 12.63
C PRO A 162 -56.91 37.71 12.36
N ASP A 163 -57.63 36.72 12.91
CA ASP A 163 -59.08 36.81 13.15
C ASP A 163 -59.42 38.04 14.03
N VAL A 164 -58.40 38.63 14.65
CA VAL A 164 -58.35 39.85 15.48
C VAL A 164 -58.75 41.14 14.74
N MET A 165 -58.88 41.15 13.42
CA MET A 165 -59.60 42.25 12.75
C MET A 165 -61.12 42.23 13.01
N ARG A 166 -61.65 41.20 13.71
CA ARG A 166 -63.00 41.19 14.25
C ARG A 166 -62.96 41.51 15.74
N ASP A 167 -63.62 42.60 16.13
CA ASP A 167 -63.70 43.09 17.50
C ASP A 167 -64.33 42.04 18.44
N GLY A 168 -63.52 41.28 19.20
CA GLY A 168 -64.04 40.37 20.23
C GLY A 168 -63.10 39.29 20.77
N GLU A 169 -62.12 38.80 19.99
CA GLU A 169 -61.36 37.58 20.34
C GLU A 169 -59.85 37.79 20.66
N ILE A 170 -59.42 39.04 20.86
CA ILE A 170 -58.01 39.41 21.09
C ILE A 170 -57.36 38.57 22.21
N LYS A 171 -58.05 38.36 23.34
CA LYS A 171 -57.52 37.60 24.48
C LYS A 171 -57.23 36.14 24.13
N GLN A 172 -58.16 35.46 23.45
CA GLN A 172 -57.97 34.07 23.04
C GLN A 172 -56.78 33.94 22.08
N TYR A 173 -56.62 34.93 21.22
CA TYR A 173 -55.56 34.98 20.24
C TYR A 173 -54.17 35.13 20.90
N TYR A 174 -54.03 36.03 21.88
CA TYR A 174 -52.80 36.12 22.69
C TYR A 174 -52.52 34.84 23.51
N THR A 175 -53.55 34.14 24.00
CA THR A 175 -53.36 32.84 24.66
C THR A 175 -52.77 31.81 23.71
N ARG A 176 -53.25 31.75 22.45
CA ARG A 176 -52.70 30.88 21.41
C ARG A 176 -51.24 31.23 21.08
N TRP A 177 -50.87 32.52 21.09
CA TRP A 177 -49.47 32.95 20.94
C TRP A 177 -48.58 32.48 22.08
N ASN A 178 -49.03 32.64 23.32
CA ASN A 178 -48.26 32.21 24.48
C ASN A 178 -48.03 30.70 24.47
N GLN A 179 -49.01 29.90 24.05
CA GLN A 179 -48.85 28.46 23.85
C GLN A 179 -47.79 28.14 22.78
N LEU A 180 -47.79 28.88 21.67
CA LEU A 180 -46.78 28.74 20.61
C LEU A 180 -45.38 29.07 21.13
N PHE A 181 -45.21 30.19 21.86
CA PHE A 181 -43.91 30.57 22.43
C PHE A 181 -43.40 29.56 23.46
N GLN A 182 -44.29 29.02 24.30
CA GLN A 182 -43.90 27.98 25.25
C GLN A 182 -43.38 26.72 24.52
N PHE A 183 -44.01 26.34 23.41
CA PHE A 183 -43.54 25.22 22.60
C PHE A 183 -42.17 25.48 21.96
N ILE A 184 -41.92 26.70 21.48
CA ILE A 184 -40.63 27.08 20.89
C ILE A 184 -39.52 27.09 21.96
N ASN A 185 -39.82 27.56 23.17
CA ASN A 185 -38.90 27.47 24.31
C ASN A 185 -38.54 26.02 24.67
N GLU A 186 -39.44 25.06 24.48
CA GLU A 186 -39.10 23.65 24.69
C GLU A 186 -38.25 23.07 23.56
N LEU A 187 -38.46 23.50 22.32
CA LEU A 187 -37.58 23.14 21.21
C LEU A 187 -36.13 23.56 21.47
N GLN A 188 -35.93 24.73 22.10
CA GLN A 188 -34.62 25.21 22.52
C GLN A 188 -33.90 24.22 23.46
N ALA A 189 -34.63 23.52 24.33
CA ALA A 189 -34.03 22.52 25.22
C ALA A 189 -33.48 21.30 24.46
N PHE A 190 -34.09 20.93 23.32
CA PHE A 190 -33.63 19.81 22.50
C PHE A 190 -32.52 20.20 21.51
N PHE A 191 -32.60 21.43 20.99
CA PHE A 191 -31.67 21.99 20.01
C PHE A 191 -31.07 23.31 20.55
N PRO A 192 -29.88 23.26 21.17
CA PRO A 192 -29.28 24.43 21.83
C PRO A 192 -28.69 25.46 20.85
N ASP A 193 -28.35 25.03 19.63
CA ASP A 193 -27.78 25.90 18.60
C ASP A 193 -28.84 26.87 18.04
N PRO A 194 -28.45 28.10 17.64
CA PRO A 194 -29.41 29.07 17.10
C PRO A 194 -29.95 28.61 15.74
N ILE A 195 -31.27 28.45 15.63
CA ILE A 195 -31.94 27.94 14.43
C ILE A 195 -32.76 29.07 13.78
N PRO A 196 -32.59 29.35 12.47
CA PRO A 196 -33.33 30.41 11.80
C PRO A 196 -34.82 30.10 11.77
N CYS A 197 -35.63 31.11 12.10
CA CYS A 197 -37.08 31.03 12.09
C CYS A 197 -37.69 31.87 10.96
N TYR A 198 -38.65 31.32 10.22
CA TYR A 198 -39.39 32.00 9.16
C TYR A 198 -40.85 32.10 9.57
N LEU A 199 -41.36 33.31 9.61
CA LEU A 199 -42.78 33.56 9.89
C LEU A 199 -43.56 33.54 8.58
N THR A 200 -44.62 32.74 8.54
CA THR A 200 -45.58 32.66 7.44
C THR A 200 -46.92 33.11 7.96
N ILE A 201 -47.42 34.24 7.46
CA ILE A 201 -48.78 34.69 7.68
C ILE A 201 -49.62 33.97 6.62
N THR A 202 -50.44 33.02 7.06
CA THR A 202 -51.28 32.20 6.20
C THR A 202 -52.69 32.78 6.11
N LYS A 203 -53.49 32.33 5.14
CA LYS A 203 -54.87 32.80 4.92
C LYS A 203 -54.97 34.31 4.63
N CYS A 204 -53.99 34.88 3.93
CA CYS A 204 -54.03 36.29 3.56
C CYS A 204 -55.19 36.65 2.61
N ASP A 205 -55.81 35.65 1.97
CA ASP A 205 -57.06 35.80 1.22
C ASP A 205 -58.24 36.32 2.04
N LEU A 206 -58.19 36.16 3.37
CA LEU A 206 -59.21 36.71 4.26
C LEU A 206 -59.06 38.22 4.47
N VAL A 207 -57.95 38.82 4.04
CA VAL A 207 -57.76 40.27 4.08
C VAL A 207 -58.68 40.92 3.04
N PRO A 208 -59.55 41.87 3.43
CA PRO A 208 -60.41 42.55 2.48
C PRO A 208 -59.60 43.19 1.34
N GLY A 209 -59.97 42.88 0.10
CA GLY A 209 -59.30 43.39 -1.10
C GLY A 209 -58.13 42.54 -1.60
N PHE A 210 -57.67 41.51 -0.88
CA PHE A 210 -56.56 40.67 -1.34
C PHE A 210 -56.87 39.92 -2.64
N ALA A 211 -57.99 39.21 -2.67
CA ALA A 211 -58.37 38.39 -3.82
C ALA A 211 -58.65 39.26 -5.04
N GLU A 212 -59.28 40.42 -4.82
CA GLU A 212 -59.57 41.40 -5.85
C GLU A 212 -58.28 42.05 -6.40
N PHE A 213 -57.33 42.42 -5.54
CA PHE A 213 -56.05 43.05 -5.93
C PHE A 213 -55.16 42.12 -6.76
N PHE A 214 -55.10 40.83 -6.42
CA PHE A 214 -54.27 39.82 -7.10
C PHE A 214 -55.04 38.94 -8.09
N SER A 215 -56.27 39.31 -8.45
CA SER A 215 -57.12 38.54 -9.37
C SER A 215 -56.50 38.41 -10.76
N GLU A 216 -55.92 39.50 -11.27
CA GLU A 216 -55.27 39.59 -12.59
C GLU A 216 -53.75 39.34 -12.54
N SER A 217 -53.19 38.93 -11.40
CA SER A 217 -51.76 38.61 -11.34
C SER A 217 -51.42 37.37 -12.18
N THR A 218 -50.27 37.42 -12.84
CA THR A 218 -49.74 36.30 -13.63
C THR A 218 -49.29 35.15 -12.73
N ASP A 219 -49.20 33.95 -13.28
CA ASP A 219 -48.71 32.78 -12.52
C ASP A 219 -47.30 33.02 -11.95
N ASP A 220 -46.43 33.74 -12.68
CA ASP A 220 -45.09 34.08 -12.21
C ASP A 220 -45.11 35.07 -11.02
N GLU A 221 -45.98 36.09 -11.05
CA GLU A 221 -46.17 37.03 -9.94
C GLU A 221 -46.68 36.31 -8.68
N ILE A 222 -47.63 35.39 -8.86
CA ILE A 222 -48.24 34.61 -7.78
C ILE A 222 -47.25 33.58 -7.22
N MET A 223 -46.28 33.11 -8.01
CA MET A 223 -45.23 32.21 -7.54
C MET A 223 -44.17 32.91 -6.66
N GLN A 224 -43.95 34.22 -6.86
CA GLN A 224 -42.93 35.01 -6.15
C GLN A 224 -43.25 35.11 -4.64
N PRO A 225 -42.25 35.04 -3.73
CA PRO A 225 -42.51 35.25 -2.32
C PRO A 225 -42.94 36.70 -2.07
N TRP A 226 -44.11 36.89 -1.48
CA TRP A 226 -44.57 38.21 -1.01
C TRP A 226 -44.24 38.36 0.48
N GLY A 227 -43.35 39.29 0.82
CA GLY A 227 -42.91 39.47 2.21
C GLY A 227 -41.57 40.19 2.35
N ILE A 228 -40.95 39.99 3.52
CA ILE A 228 -39.72 40.63 3.96
C ILE A 228 -38.71 39.56 4.33
N THR A 229 -37.54 39.59 3.69
CA THR A 229 -36.38 38.80 4.08
C THR A 229 -35.44 39.68 4.92
N LEU A 230 -35.07 39.21 6.11
CA LEU A 230 -34.18 39.90 7.05
C LEU A 230 -32.74 39.40 6.83
N PRO A 231 -31.69 40.15 7.22
CA PRO A 231 -30.27 39.72 7.20
C PRO A 231 -29.84 38.98 8.50
N ALA A 232 -28.80 38.14 8.44
CA ALA A 232 -28.55 37.08 9.45
C ALA A 232 -27.91 37.58 10.75
N ILE A 233 -27.33 38.78 10.72
CA ILE A 233 -26.46 39.32 11.76
C ILE A 233 -27.02 40.68 12.15
N GLN A 234 -27.99 40.70 13.07
CA GLN A 234 -28.48 41.95 13.64
C GLN A 234 -28.78 41.80 15.12
N SER A 235 -28.32 42.79 15.90
CA SER A 235 -28.68 42.97 17.30
C SER A 235 -30.19 43.24 17.40
N ASN A 236 -30.84 42.68 18.42
CA ASN A 236 -32.30 42.71 18.59
C ASN A 236 -32.91 44.12 18.45
N ASN A 237 -32.18 45.15 18.89
CA ASN A 237 -32.64 46.54 18.92
C ASN A 237 -32.73 47.22 17.53
N GLN A 238 -32.14 46.67 16.47
CA GLN A 238 -32.19 47.25 15.11
C GLN A 238 -33.18 46.52 14.19
N LEU A 239 -33.71 45.38 14.61
CA LEU A 239 -34.61 44.57 13.79
C LEU A 239 -36.00 45.21 13.65
N GLU A 240 -36.52 45.83 14.70
CA GLU A 240 -37.84 46.48 14.67
C GLU A 240 -37.88 47.64 13.67
N SER A 241 -36.90 48.54 13.72
CA SER A 241 -36.81 49.66 12.79
C SER A 241 -36.58 49.21 11.34
N LEU A 242 -35.76 48.17 11.13
CA LEU A 242 -35.58 47.58 9.80
C LEU A 242 -36.88 46.94 9.30
N LEU A 243 -37.62 46.24 10.15
CA LEU A 243 -38.89 45.62 9.79
C LEU A 243 -39.92 46.68 9.39
N ILE A 244 -40.02 47.76 10.16
CA ILE A 244 -40.88 48.92 9.85
C ILE A 244 -40.54 49.45 8.46
N GLY A 245 -39.27 49.78 8.20
CA GLY A 245 -38.83 50.31 6.92
C GLY A 245 -39.07 49.35 5.74
N LYS A 246 -38.86 48.04 5.93
CA LYS A 246 -39.14 47.03 4.89
C LYS A 246 -40.64 46.86 4.62
N PHE A 247 -41.50 46.94 5.64
CA PHE A 247 -42.95 46.95 5.45
C PHE A 247 -43.41 48.20 4.71
N ASP A 248 -42.84 49.37 5.03
CA ASP A 248 -43.18 50.63 4.35
C ASP A 248 -42.82 50.58 2.86
N LEU A 249 -41.71 49.92 2.51
CA LEU A 249 -41.37 49.66 1.10
C LEU A 249 -42.36 48.71 0.43
N LEU A 250 -42.86 47.69 1.14
CA LEU A 250 -43.87 46.77 0.62
C LEU A 250 -45.20 47.51 0.36
N ILE A 251 -45.66 48.32 1.31
CA ILE A 251 -46.87 49.15 1.17
C ILE A 251 -46.69 50.19 0.05
N LYS A 252 -45.51 50.83 -0.04
CA LYS A 252 -45.19 51.77 -1.12
C LYS A 252 -45.31 51.11 -2.50
N LYS A 253 -44.83 49.87 -2.65
CA LYS A 253 -44.98 49.11 -3.90
C LYS A 253 -46.44 48.79 -4.21
N LEU A 254 -47.25 48.42 -3.22
CA LEU A 254 -48.69 48.23 -3.42
C LEU A 254 -49.37 49.52 -3.89
N ASN A 255 -49.06 50.66 -3.26
CA ASN A 255 -49.60 51.96 -3.65
C ASN A 255 -49.20 52.38 -5.07
N GLN A 256 -48.00 52.03 -5.51
CA GLN A 256 -47.56 52.27 -6.90
C GLN A 256 -48.35 51.41 -7.91
N GLN A 257 -48.66 50.17 -7.55
CA GLN A 257 -49.47 49.27 -8.38
C GLN A 257 -50.97 49.62 -8.35
N LEU A 258 -51.42 50.30 -7.31
CA LEU A 258 -52.83 50.59 -7.06
C LEU A 258 -53.49 51.34 -8.23
N LEU A 259 -52.82 52.36 -8.77
CA LEU A 259 -53.37 53.16 -9.87
C LEU A 259 -53.63 52.31 -11.12
N PHE A 260 -52.68 51.44 -11.46
CA PHE A 260 -52.82 50.52 -12.58
C PHE A 260 -53.96 49.51 -12.34
N ARG A 261 -54.04 48.93 -11.13
CA ARG A 261 -55.09 47.96 -10.78
C ARG A 261 -56.49 48.58 -10.78
N LEU A 262 -56.65 49.80 -10.27
CA LEU A 262 -57.92 50.53 -10.26
C LEU A 262 -58.41 50.90 -11.66
N HIS A 263 -57.50 51.17 -12.60
CA HIS A 263 -57.83 51.48 -13.99
C HIS A 263 -58.38 50.27 -14.75
N HIS A 264 -57.84 49.06 -14.49
CA HIS A 264 -58.22 47.83 -15.20
C HIS A 264 -59.46 47.15 -14.62
N GLU A 265 -59.72 47.32 -13.32
CA GLU A 265 -60.92 46.78 -12.69
C GLU A 265 -62.18 47.43 -13.26
N ARG A 266 -63.26 46.67 -13.44
CA ARG A 266 -64.55 47.18 -13.94
C ARG A 266 -65.62 47.17 -12.86
N ASP A 267 -65.52 46.24 -11.90
CA ASP A 267 -66.47 46.08 -10.80
C ASP A 267 -66.29 47.20 -9.75
N PRO A 268 -67.30 48.05 -9.49
CA PRO A 268 -67.21 49.13 -8.52
C PRO A 268 -66.92 48.66 -7.09
N PHE A 269 -67.43 47.49 -6.69
CA PHE A 269 -67.19 46.93 -5.36
C PHE A 269 -65.76 46.40 -5.25
N ALA A 270 -65.26 45.77 -6.32
CA ALA A 270 -63.86 45.33 -6.39
C ALA A 270 -62.91 46.53 -6.41
N LYS A 271 -63.23 47.62 -7.12
CA LYS A 271 -62.45 48.87 -7.07
C LYS A 271 -62.31 49.43 -5.67
N LEU A 272 -63.41 49.46 -4.90
CA LEU A 272 -63.37 49.92 -3.51
C LEU A 272 -62.47 49.01 -2.65
N ALA A 273 -62.63 47.68 -2.79
CA ALA A 273 -61.81 46.72 -2.07
C ALA A 273 -60.31 46.83 -2.43
N ILE A 274 -59.98 47.01 -3.71
CA ILE A 274 -58.62 47.26 -4.20
C ILE A 274 -58.06 48.55 -3.61
N LYS A 275 -58.85 49.64 -3.60
CA LYS A 275 -58.46 50.95 -3.03
C LYS A 275 -58.08 50.84 -1.55
N ASP A 276 -58.86 50.09 -0.78
CA ASP A 276 -58.67 49.98 0.67
C ASP A 276 -57.64 48.91 1.06
N PHE A 277 -57.20 48.06 0.13
CA PHE A 277 -56.28 46.97 0.40
C PHE A 277 -54.93 47.40 1.02
N PRO A 278 -54.23 48.46 0.54
CA PRO A 278 -53.00 48.92 1.16
C PRO A 278 -53.17 49.31 2.64
N LEU A 279 -54.32 49.89 3.01
CA LEU A 279 -54.65 50.23 4.40
C LEU A 279 -54.81 48.97 5.26
N GLN A 280 -55.38 47.90 4.71
CA GLN A 280 -55.48 46.62 5.43
C GLN A 280 -54.08 46.00 5.67
N VAL A 281 -53.17 46.15 4.72
CA VAL A 281 -51.77 45.71 4.88
C VAL A 281 -51.03 46.53 5.94
N GLU A 282 -51.32 47.83 6.06
CA GLU A 282 -50.77 48.67 7.14
C GLU A 282 -51.25 48.24 8.53
N ARG A 283 -52.52 47.86 8.66
CA ARG A 283 -53.03 47.27 9.91
C ARG A 283 -52.34 45.94 10.24
N LEU A 284 -52.10 45.11 9.21
CA LEU A 284 -51.35 43.87 9.37
C LEU A 284 -49.90 44.12 9.80
N LYS A 285 -49.25 45.18 9.31
CA LYS A 285 -47.91 45.61 9.75
C LYS A 285 -47.89 45.85 11.26
N MET A 286 -48.83 46.64 11.79
CA MET A 286 -48.88 46.96 13.24
C MET A 286 -49.01 45.71 14.10
N PHE A 287 -49.88 44.79 13.70
CA PHE A 287 -50.06 43.53 14.40
C PHE A 287 -48.84 42.62 14.33
N THR A 288 -48.20 42.55 13.15
CA THR A 288 -47.00 41.74 12.94
C THR A 288 -45.85 42.26 13.79
N LEU A 289 -45.72 43.58 13.95
CA LEU A 289 -44.73 44.21 14.83
C LEU A 289 -44.93 43.80 16.29
N ASP A 290 -46.17 43.85 16.82
CA ASP A 290 -46.46 43.40 18.20
C ASP A 290 -46.12 41.91 18.40
N PHE A 291 -46.44 41.06 17.43
CA PHE A 291 -46.07 39.64 17.48
C PHE A 291 -44.55 39.46 17.53
N VAL A 292 -43.83 40.07 16.58
CA VAL A 292 -42.37 39.93 16.46
C VAL A 292 -41.67 40.43 17.70
N LYS A 293 -42.11 41.55 18.26
CA LYS A 293 -41.57 42.10 19.51
C LYS A 293 -41.69 41.10 20.66
N LYS A 294 -42.89 40.57 20.91
CA LYS A 294 -43.14 39.56 21.96
C LYS A 294 -42.42 38.25 21.70
N TYR A 295 -42.31 37.84 20.43
CA TYR A 295 -41.58 36.64 20.04
C TYR A 295 -40.09 36.77 20.35
N MET A 296 -39.48 37.92 20.04
CA MET A 296 -38.05 38.19 20.27
C MET A 296 -37.68 38.30 21.74
N GLU A 297 -38.57 38.88 22.55
CA GLU A 297 -38.37 38.95 24.01
C GLU A 297 -38.29 37.56 24.64
N LYS A 298 -39.04 36.59 24.12
CA LYS A 298 -39.15 35.24 24.69
C LYS A 298 -38.27 34.18 24.03
N ASN A 299 -37.94 34.30 22.74
CA ASN A 299 -37.36 33.21 21.93
C ASN A 299 -36.04 33.62 21.23
N ALA A 300 -35.08 34.17 21.97
CA ALA A 300 -33.81 34.67 21.43
C ALA A 300 -32.96 33.61 20.68
N HIS A 301 -33.17 32.32 20.97
CA HIS A 301 -32.46 31.20 20.30
C HIS A 301 -32.98 30.89 18.89
N PHE A 302 -34.13 31.43 18.48
CA PHE A 302 -34.71 31.22 17.16
C PHE A 302 -34.81 32.54 16.38
N PRO A 303 -33.68 33.07 15.87
CA PRO A 303 -33.65 34.37 15.20
C PRO A 303 -34.56 34.40 13.98
N LEU A 304 -35.40 35.43 13.87
CA LEU A 304 -36.31 35.60 12.74
C LEU A 304 -35.53 36.01 11.49
N ARG A 305 -35.68 35.22 10.43
CA ARG A 305 -35.00 35.39 9.14
C ARG A 305 -35.89 36.05 8.09
N GLY A 306 -37.21 36.02 8.26
CA GLY A 306 -38.13 36.68 7.36
C GLY A 306 -39.59 36.45 7.71
N ILE A 307 -40.45 37.27 7.11
CA ILE A 307 -41.91 37.25 7.26
C ILE A 307 -42.51 37.19 5.86
N TYR A 308 -43.34 36.19 5.59
CA TYR A 308 -43.93 35.95 4.28
C TYR A 308 -45.44 35.82 4.39
N LEU A 309 -46.15 36.36 3.41
CA LEU A 309 -47.60 36.37 3.34
C LEU A 309 -48.04 35.34 2.30
N THR A 310 -48.97 34.46 2.67
CA THR A 310 -49.33 33.29 1.86
C THR A 310 -50.83 33.00 1.93
N SER A 311 -51.38 32.44 0.85
CA SER A 311 -52.75 31.93 0.80
C SER A 311 -52.80 30.65 -0.03
N ALA A 312 -53.58 29.67 0.40
CA ALA A 312 -53.59 28.33 -0.20
C ALA A 312 -54.95 27.92 -0.77
N LEU A 313 -56.01 28.07 0.03
CA LEU A 313 -57.37 27.66 -0.31
C LEU A 313 -58.31 28.80 -0.01
N GLN A 314 -58.94 29.33 -1.06
CA GLN A 314 -60.07 30.24 -0.90
C GLN A 314 -61.34 29.40 -0.77
N LYS A 315 -62.04 29.55 0.35
CA LYS A 315 -63.41 29.06 0.45
C LYS A 315 -64.29 29.99 -0.38
N GLU A 316 -65.18 29.43 -1.19
CA GLU A 316 -66.18 30.22 -1.92
C GLU A 316 -66.90 31.15 -0.92
N LYS A 317 -66.94 32.46 -1.20
CA LYS A 317 -67.75 33.40 -0.42
C LYS A 317 -69.22 33.05 -0.70
N THR A 318 -69.84 32.21 0.14
CA THR A 318 -71.29 32.11 0.18
C THR A 318 -71.80 33.48 0.61
N GLN A 319 -72.37 34.25 -0.31
CA GLN A 319 -72.98 35.54 -0.01
C GLN A 319 -74.19 35.31 0.89
N THR A 320 -73.98 35.19 2.20
CA THR A 320 -75.03 35.45 3.18
C THR A 320 -75.14 36.97 3.32
N PHE A 321 -75.98 37.58 2.49
CA PHE A 321 -76.59 38.85 2.83
C PHE A 321 -77.33 38.64 4.15
N SER A 322 -76.75 39.07 5.26
CA SER A 322 -77.48 39.19 6.51
C SER A 322 -78.52 40.29 6.31
N SER A 323 -79.77 39.88 6.21
CA SER A 323 -80.95 40.72 6.20
C SER A 323 -80.96 41.65 7.41
N VAL A 324 -80.74 42.95 7.16
CA VAL A 324 -81.28 44.04 7.97
C VAL A 324 -81.95 44.99 6.98
N GLU A 325 -83.28 45.02 7.04
CA GLU A 325 -84.18 45.94 6.35
C GLU A 325 -83.74 47.40 6.62
N SER A 326 -83.82 48.34 5.68
CA SER A 326 -85.09 48.83 5.14
C SER A 326 -84.92 49.66 3.85
N SER A 327 -85.80 49.36 2.88
CA SER A 327 -86.40 50.27 1.88
C SER A 327 -85.48 51.15 1.01
N VAL A 328 -85.15 50.67 -0.20
CA VAL A 328 -85.44 51.36 -1.49
C VAL A 328 -85.46 50.28 -2.57
N GLU A 329 -86.54 50.24 -3.35
CA GLU A 329 -86.68 49.38 -4.54
C GLU A 329 -85.55 49.68 -5.55
N THR A 330 -84.75 48.68 -5.86
CA THR A 330 -84.06 48.62 -7.17
C THR A 330 -83.76 47.18 -7.52
N THR A 331 -84.63 46.63 -8.37
CA THR A 331 -84.41 45.42 -9.14
C THR A 331 -83.21 45.64 -10.06
N ALA A 332 -82.00 45.22 -9.67
CA ALA A 332 -80.84 45.33 -10.54
C ALA A 332 -79.73 44.31 -10.20
N ILE A 333 -79.63 43.31 -11.09
CA ILE A 333 -78.42 42.60 -11.50
C ILE A 333 -77.86 41.56 -10.51
N GLN A 334 -78.36 40.32 -10.63
CA GLN A 334 -77.57 39.12 -10.34
C GLN A 334 -76.41 39.05 -11.34
N ILE A 335 -75.24 39.59 -10.97
CA ILE A 335 -74.00 39.39 -11.73
C ILE A 335 -73.53 37.96 -11.44
N TYR A 336 -73.66 37.07 -12.44
CA TYR A 336 -72.97 35.79 -12.47
C TYR A 336 -71.46 36.03 -12.50
N LYS A 337 -70.82 36.13 -11.33
CA LYS A 337 -69.37 36.08 -11.20
C LYS A 337 -68.98 34.60 -11.22
N ALA A 338 -68.18 34.19 -12.21
CA ALA A 338 -67.67 32.83 -12.30
C ALA A 338 -66.98 32.40 -10.98
N PRO A 339 -67.09 31.13 -10.55
CA PRO A 339 -66.48 30.68 -9.31
C PRO A 339 -64.97 30.94 -9.36
N ILE A 340 -64.45 31.65 -8.35
CA ILE A 340 -63.01 31.87 -8.19
C ILE A 340 -62.41 30.49 -7.91
N LEU A 341 -61.75 29.90 -8.91
CA LEU A 341 -60.93 28.71 -8.74
C LEU A 341 -59.91 28.97 -7.63
N SER A 342 -59.82 28.05 -6.66
CA SER A 342 -58.86 28.20 -5.56
C SER A 342 -57.43 28.22 -6.09
N ARG A 343 -56.70 29.33 -5.92
CA ARG A 343 -55.31 29.54 -6.37
C ARG A 343 -54.38 29.66 -5.16
N ALA A 344 -53.19 29.08 -5.28
CA ALA A 344 -52.16 29.20 -4.26
C ALA A 344 -51.30 30.45 -4.50
N TYR A 345 -51.31 31.39 -3.55
CA TYR A 345 -50.58 32.65 -3.62
C TYR A 345 -49.30 32.64 -2.79
N PHE A 346 -48.18 32.95 -3.45
CA PHE A 346 -46.88 33.30 -2.89
C PHE A 346 -46.17 32.18 -2.09
N ILE A 347 -46.47 30.91 -2.41
CA ILE A 347 -45.94 29.75 -1.66
C ILE A 347 -44.73 29.09 -2.35
N LYS A 348 -44.76 28.94 -3.68
CA LYS A 348 -43.84 28.06 -4.43
C LYS A 348 -42.38 28.49 -4.27
N GLN A 349 -42.04 29.73 -4.65
CA GLN A 349 -40.65 30.22 -4.57
C GLN A 349 -40.21 30.50 -3.12
N PHE A 350 -41.16 30.75 -2.20
CA PHE A 350 -40.83 30.83 -0.77
C PHE A 350 -40.21 29.53 -0.27
N ILE A 351 -40.87 28.38 -0.53
CA ILE A 351 -40.36 27.09 -0.09
C ILE A 351 -39.14 26.66 -0.89
N SER A 352 -39.14 26.87 -2.22
CA SER A 352 -38.08 26.35 -3.07
C SER A 352 -36.78 27.16 -2.99
N GLN A 353 -36.86 28.49 -3.05
CA GLN A 353 -35.67 29.35 -3.13
C GLN A 353 -35.26 29.89 -1.76
N ASN A 354 -36.19 30.45 -0.98
CA ASN A 354 -35.83 31.15 0.27
C ASN A 354 -35.45 30.22 1.42
N LEU A 355 -36.01 29.00 1.47
CA LEU A 355 -35.59 28.02 2.48
C LEU A 355 -34.26 27.38 2.10
N ALA A 356 -34.10 26.95 0.84
CA ALA A 356 -32.93 26.20 0.36
C ALA A 356 -31.60 26.98 0.42
N HIS A 357 -31.62 28.31 0.24
CA HIS A 357 -30.42 29.16 0.28
C HIS A 357 -29.97 29.56 1.69
N THR A 358 -30.62 29.03 2.73
CA THR A 358 -30.17 29.27 4.09
C THR A 358 -29.11 28.24 4.44
N GLU A 359 -27.90 28.49 3.94
CA GLU A 359 -26.73 27.99 4.63
C GLU A 359 -26.85 28.50 6.07
N LEU A 360 -27.26 27.62 6.99
CA LEU A 360 -26.84 27.78 8.38
C LEU A 360 -25.37 28.17 8.28
N PRO A 361 -24.92 29.27 8.90
CA PRO A 361 -23.51 29.43 9.13
C PRO A 361 -23.18 28.30 10.10
N HIS A 362 -22.98 27.09 9.56
CA HIS A 362 -22.04 26.19 10.13
C HIS A 362 -20.82 27.09 10.26
N LYS A 363 -20.50 27.45 11.50
CA LYS A 363 -19.11 27.58 11.91
C LYS A 363 -18.49 26.23 11.58
N THR A 364 -18.29 26.00 10.29
CA THR A 364 -17.12 25.34 9.78
C THR A 364 -16.05 26.20 10.41
N TYR A 365 -15.58 25.78 11.59
CA TYR A 365 -14.30 26.25 12.10
C TYR A 365 -13.44 26.35 10.87
N PRO A 366 -12.92 27.55 10.53
CA PRO A 366 -12.18 27.71 9.30
C PRO A 366 -11.22 26.56 9.32
N LYS A 367 -11.30 25.75 8.27
CA LYS A 367 -10.63 24.46 8.22
C LYS A 367 -9.12 24.66 8.37
N ARG A 368 -8.61 25.89 8.51
CA ARG A 368 -7.34 26.32 9.12
C ARG A 368 -6.73 25.39 10.15
N TRP A 369 -7.43 24.80 11.13
CA TRP A 369 -6.72 23.82 11.99
C TRP A 369 -6.49 22.50 11.29
N ARG A 370 -7.43 21.99 10.48
CA ARG A 370 -7.22 20.82 9.61
C ARG A 370 -6.25 21.10 8.47
N GLN A 371 -6.26 22.30 7.90
CA GLN A 371 -5.35 22.79 6.86
C GLN A 371 -3.98 23.05 7.46
N ALA A 372 -3.89 23.63 8.66
CA ALA A 372 -2.65 23.72 9.42
C ALA A 372 -2.16 22.34 9.81
N MET A 373 -3.03 21.39 10.19
CA MET A 373 -2.65 19.99 10.42
C MET A 373 -2.16 19.33 9.14
N THR A 374 -2.78 19.61 7.99
CA THR A 374 -2.29 19.09 6.71
C THR A 374 -1.01 19.78 6.28
N TYR A 375 -0.82 21.08 6.53
CA TYR A 375 0.40 21.82 6.20
C TYR A 375 1.54 21.48 7.16
N THR A 376 1.27 21.25 8.44
CA THR A 376 2.27 20.80 9.43
C THR A 376 2.59 19.33 9.26
N ALA A 377 1.62 18.48 8.92
CA ALA A 377 1.88 17.08 8.56
C ALA A 377 2.65 16.98 7.23
N PHE A 378 2.31 17.79 6.23
CA PHE A 378 3.07 17.85 4.99
C PHE A 378 4.47 18.43 5.23
N GLY A 379 4.58 19.47 6.05
CA GLY A 379 5.86 20.06 6.45
C GLY A 379 6.75 19.08 7.21
N SER A 380 6.20 18.30 8.15
CA SER A 380 6.96 17.28 8.88
C SER A 380 7.37 16.11 8.00
N ILE A 381 6.50 15.67 7.08
CA ILE A 381 6.84 14.63 6.09
C ILE A 381 7.97 15.12 5.18
N VAL A 382 7.92 16.35 4.67
CA VAL A 382 8.97 16.92 3.83
C VAL A 382 10.28 17.06 4.60
N LEU A 383 10.24 17.49 5.87
CA LEU A 383 11.42 17.63 6.71
C LEU A 383 12.06 16.27 7.01
N ILE A 384 11.26 15.25 7.35
CA ILE A 384 11.73 13.88 7.55
C ILE A 384 12.30 13.30 6.25
N ALA A 385 11.64 13.50 5.11
CA ALA A 385 12.14 13.06 3.81
C ALA A 385 13.46 13.75 3.44
N SER A 386 13.58 15.05 3.70
CA SER A 386 14.82 15.81 3.48
C SER A 386 15.95 15.34 4.38
N MET A 387 15.67 15.03 5.64
CA MET A 387 16.67 14.52 6.58
C MET A 387 17.15 13.12 6.19
N LEU A 388 16.22 12.23 5.82
CA LEU A 388 16.55 10.88 5.33
C LEU A 388 17.33 10.92 4.01
N LEU A 389 16.98 11.82 3.09
CA LEU A 389 17.72 12.02 1.84
C LEU A 389 19.12 12.59 2.11
N GLY A 390 19.24 13.52 3.06
CA GLY A 390 20.52 14.11 3.48
C GLY A 390 21.49 13.08 4.05
N GLU A 391 21.03 12.24 4.99
CA GLU A 391 21.84 11.14 5.55
C GLU A 391 22.32 10.19 4.45
N ASN A 392 21.42 9.81 3.53
CA ASN A 392 21.76 8.88 2.46
C ASN A 392 22.73 9.48 1.44
N PHE A 393 22.63 10.77 1.15
CA PHE A 393 23.56 11.49 0.29
C PHE A 393 24.96 11.55 0.92
N ILE A 394 25.05 11.85 2.22
CA ILE A 394 26.34 11.88 2.95
C ILE A 394 27.00 10.50 2.92
N ILE A 395 26.26 9.44 3.22
CA ILE A 395 26.78 8.06 3.16
C ILE A 395 27.23 7.70 1.74
N ALA A 396 26.45 8.06 0.71
CA ALA A 396 26.81 7.81 -0.67
C ALA A 396 28.07 8.58 -1.08
N ALA A 397 28.18 9.86 -0.72
CA ALA A 397 29.33 10.71 -1.01
C ALA A 397 30.61 10.16 -0.36
N GLN A 398 30.55 9.82 0.93
CA GLN A 398 31.68 9.22 1.65
C GLN A 398 32.12 7.91 1.01
N LYS A 399 31.18 7.03 0.63
CA LYS A 399 31.51 5.78 -0.08
C LYS A 399 32.17 6.04 -1.43
N THR A 400 31.68 6.99 -2.23
CA THR A 400 32.31 7.31 -3.52
C THR A 400 33.71 7.88 -3.36
N GLN A 401 33.94 8.69 -2.33
CA GLN A 401 35.25 9.28 -2.06
C GLN A 401 36.24 8.23 -1.55
N ALA A 402 35.79 7.34 -0.65
CA ALA A 402 36.58 6.19 -0.22
C ALA A 402 36.98 5.32 -1.42
N LEU A 403 36.02 4.95 -2.27
CA LEU A 403 36.23 4.11 -3.44
C LEU A 403 37.19 4.74 -4.47
N LYS A 404 37.12 6.08 -4.65
CA LYS A 404 38.09 6.82 -5.47
C LYS A 404 39.50 6.74 -4.86
N ASN A 405 39.62 6.93 -3.55
CA ASN A 405 40.91 6.85 -2.85
C ASN A 405 41.51 5.44 -2.93
N THR A 406 40.68 4.39 -2.81
CA THR A 406 41.10 3.00 -2.98
C THR A 406 41.64 2.74 -4.38
N LEU A 407 40.91 3.19 -5.41
CA LEU A 407 41.34 3.07 -6.80
C LEU A 407 42.65 3.82 -7.08
N THR A 408 42.82 5.03 -6.54
CA THR A 408 44.08 5.78 -6.70
C THR A 408 45.24 5.08 -6.00
N THR A 409 45.00 4.54 -4.80
CA THR A 409 46.01 3.79 -4.03
C THR A 409 46.39 2.50 -4.75
N TYR A 410 45.41 1.79 -5.32
CA TYR A 410 45.63 0.60 -6.13
C TYR A 410 46.48 0.91 -7.37
N GLN A 411 46.11 1.94 -8.15
CA GLN A 411 46.85 2.34 -9.35
C GLN A 411 48.32 2.67 -9.04
N GLN A 412 48.57 3.43 -7.96
CA GLN A 412 49.93 3.72 -7.50
C GLN A 412 50.66 2.45 -7.03
N SER A 413 49.96 1.56 -6.34
CA SER A 413 50.56 0.35 -5.78
C SER A 413 50.95 -0.70 -6.84
N ILE A 414 50.27 -0.75 -7.99
CA ILE A 414 50.62 -1.63 -9.10
C ILE A 414 51.82 -1.12 -9.89
N GLN A 415 51.98 0.20 -10.03
CA GLN A 415 53.14 0.80 -10.70
C GLN A 415 54.46 0.45 -9.99
N HIS A 416 54.44 0.32 -8.67
CA HIS A 416 55.60 -0.03 -7.83
C HIS A 416 55.61 -1.49 -7.36
N ALA A 417 54.90 -2.40 -8.05
CA ALA A 417 54.93 -3.82 -7.68
C ALA A 417 56.05 -4.56 -8.41
N ASP A 418 57.07 -4.99 -7.66
CA ASP A 418 58.28 -5.65 -8.15
C ASP A 418 58.05 -7.08 -8.67
N SER A 419 56.93 -7.73 -8.34
CA SER A 419 56.62 -9.11 -8.75
C SER A 419 55.14 -9.32 -9.08
N ASP A 420 54.86 -10.27 -9.98
CA ASP A 420 53.50 -10.60 -10.41
C ASP A 420 52.64 -11.18 -9.26
N SER A 421 53.26 -11.84 -8.27
CA SER A 421 52.59 -12.27 -7.05
C SER A 421 52.14 -11.09 -6.18
N ALA A 422 52.96 -10.04 -6.07
CA ALA A 422 52.61 -8.82 -5.34
C ALA A 422 51.47 -8.06 -6.02
N ARG A 423 51.45 -8.03 -7.37
CA ARG A 423 50.34 -7.45 -8.15
C ARG A 423 49.04 -8.19 -7.90
N LEU A 424 49.07 -9.53 -7.98
CA LEU A 424 47.89 -10.36 -7.75
C LEU A 424 47.34 -10.22 -6.32
N LYS A 425 48.21 -10.18 -5.29
CA LYS A 425 47.79 -9.93 -3.89
C LYS A 425 47.09 -8.58 -3.73
N LYS A 426 47.62 -7.52 -4.35
CA LYS A 426 47.02 -6.18 -4.31
C LYS A 426 45.67 -6.14 -5.04
N THR A 427 45.54 -6.85 -6.16
CA THR A 427 44.26 -6.98 -6.87
C THR A 427 43.22 -7.76 -6.06
N ILE A 428 43.62 -8.82 -5.35
CA ILE A 428 42.73 -9.54 -4.42
C ILE A 428 42.28 -8.63 -3.28
N ALA A 429 43.18 -7.81 -2.72
CA ALA A 429 42.84 -6.84 -1.69
C ALA A 429 41.82 -5.79 -2.19
N LEU A 430 42.02 -5.27 -3.42
CA LEU A 430 41.07 -4.36 -4.06
C LEU A 430 39.69 -5.03 -4.24
N LEU A 431 39.65 -6.25 -4.77
CA LEU A 431 38.40 -7.00 -4.98
C LEU A 431 37.63 -7.20 -3.68
N ASN A 432 38.33 -7.44 -2.56
CA ASN A 432 37.70 -7.54 -1.24
C ASN A 432 37.06 -6.23 -0.78
N GLU A 433 37.65 -5.08 -1.12
CA GLU A 433 37.16 -3.76 -0.73
C GLU A 433 35.97 -3.28 -1.58
N ILE A 434 35.98 -3.56 -2.88
CA ILE A 434 34.91 -3.14 -3.81
C ILE A 434 33.76 -4.15 -3.91
N ARG A 435 33.84 -5.29 -3.22
CA ARG A 435 32.84 -6.36 -3.28
C ARG A 435 31.45 -5.84 -2.88
N PRO A 436 30.38 -6.21 -3.62
CA PRO A 436 29.02 -5.95 -3.18
C PRO A 436 28.75 -6.56 -1.81
N HIS A 437 28.48 -5.71 -0.84
CA HIS A 437 27.90 -6.15 0.43
C HIS A 437 26.41 -6.39 0.19
N SER A 438 25.96 -7.63 0.35
CA SER A 438 24.54 -7.99 0.27
C SER A 438 23.79 -7.27 1.38
N ASN A 439 23.13 -6.17 1.04
CA ASN A 439 22.27 -5.46 1.98
C ASN A 439 21.12 -6.40 2.38
N THR A 440 21.08 -6.79 3.65
CA THR A 440 20.02 -7.60 4.22
C THR A 440 18.66 -6.95 3.96
N HIS A 441 17.84 -7.65 3.19
CA HIS A 441 16.54 -7.19 2.73
C HIS A 441 15.54 -7.14 3.89
N SER A 442 15.40 -5.97 4.54
CA SER A 442 14.23 -5.73 5.38
C SER A 442 13.03 -5.42 4.48
N LEU A 443 11.97 -6.22 4.62
CA LEU A 443 10.80 -6.19 3.75
C LEU A 443 9.91 -4.94 3.93
N PHE A 444 10.10 -4.16 5.00
CA PHE A 444 9.24 -3.04 5.39
C PHE A 444 10.03 -1.80 5.88
N SER A 445 10.89 -1.20 5.05
CA SER A 445 11.56 0.06 5.43
C SER A 445 11.38 1.18 4.40
N LEU A 446 10.95 2.35 4.88
CA LEU A 446 10.92 3.63 4.15
C LEU A 446 12.28 3.97 3.52
N LYS A 447 13.37 3.38 4.03
CA LYS A 447 14.72 3.47 3.46
C LYS A 447 14.80 3.02 1.99
N ARG A 448 13.93 2.11 1.51
CA ARG A 448 13.93 1.64 0.11
C ARG A 448 13.52 2.72 -0.90
N VAL A 449 12.56 3.57 -0.54
CA VAL A 449 12.09 4.65 -1.42
C VAL A 449 13.17 5.72 -1.60
N PHE A 450 13.98 5.92 -0.56
CA PHE A 450 15.03 6.95 -0.54
C PHE A 450 16.44 6.41 -0.80
N SER A 451 16.62 5.11 -1.10
CA SER A 451 17.93 4.48 -1.38
C SER A 451 18.44 4.69 -2.80
N PHE A 452 17.95 5.72 -3.50
CA PHE A 452 18.31 5.98 -4.89
C PHE A 452 19.82 6.18 -5.09
N TYR A 453 20.46 6.95 -4.20
CA TYR A 453 21.89 7.22 -4.27
C TYR A 453 22.75 6.02 -3.89
N SER A 454 22.39 5.31 -2.82
CA SER A 454 23.14 4.12 -2.38
C SER A 454 23.03 2.96 -3.38
N ASN A 455 21.89 2.80 -4.05
CA ASN A 455 21.73 1.84 -5.14
C ASN A 455 22.60 2.19 -6.35
N ARG A 456 22.72 3.47 -6.72
CA ARG A 456 23.63 3.89 -7.80
C ARG A 456 25.09 3.61 -7.48
N VAL A 457 25.53 3.89 -6.24
CA VAL A 457 26.89 3.57 -5.79
C VAL A 457 27.12 2.05 -5.76
N ALA A 458 26.14 1.27 -5.30
CA ALA A 458 26.23 -0.20 -5.33
C ALA A 458 26.29 -0.76 -6.76
N GLN A 459 25.51 -0.21 -7.69
CA GLN A 459 25.57 -0.56 -9.10
C GLN A 459 26.94 -0.23 -9.71
N GLN A 460 27.48 0.96 -9.43
CA GLN A 460 28.83 1.35 -9.87
C GLN A 460 29.92 0.47 -9.25
N SER A 461 29.77 0.08 -7.98
CA SER A 461 30.68 -0.86 -7.32
C SER A 461 30.63 -2.25 -7.98
N ASN A 462 29.43 -2.71 -8.37
CA ASN A 462 29.27 -3.99 -9.08
C ASN A 462 29.88 -3.96 -10.47
N THR A 463 29.67 -2.89 -11.24
CA THR A 463 30.29 -2.76 -12.56
C THR A 463 31.81 -2.71 -12.42
N LEU A 464 32.32 -1.93 -11.49
CA LEU A 464 33.76 -1.84 -11.23
C LEU A 464 34.35 -3.17 -10.74
N TYR A 465 33.64 -3.89 -9.86
CA TYR A 465 34.04 -5.22 -9.40
C TYR A 465 34.12 -6.20 -10.57
N ASN A 466 33.08 -6.28 -11.39
CA ASN A 466 33.03 -7.14 -12.57
C ASN A 466 34.13 -6.79 -13.60
N ASP A 467 34.34 -5.49 -13.84
CA ASP A 467 35.37 -4.99 -14.76
C ASP A 467 36.78 -5.29 -14.23
N THR A 468 37.03 -5.08 -12.93
CA THR A 468 38.31 -5.41 -12.29
C THR A 468 38.57 -6.90 -12.35
N LEU A 469 37.54 -7.70 -12.14
CA LEU A 469 37.62 -9.13 -12.16
C LEU A 469 37.95 -9.65 -13.57
N LYS A 470 37.29 -9.12 -14.60
CA LYS A 470 37.51 -9.50 -16.00
C LYS A 470 38.82 -8.98 -16.58
N ASN A 471 39.15 -7.71 -16.35
CA ASN A 471 40.22 -7.01 -17.06
C ASN A 471 41.54 -6.95 -16.28
N ALA A 472 41.52 -7.14 -14.96
CA ALA A 472 42.74 -7.12 -14.14
C ALA A 472 43.02 -8.48 -13.49
N PHE A 473 42.06 -9.04 -12.74
CA PHE A 473 42.29 -10.23 -11.93
C PHE A 473 42.58 -11.49 -12.76
N ILE A 474 41.69 -11.84 -13.70
CA ILE A 474 41.82 -13.05 -14.52
C ILE A 474 43.08 -13.02 -15.42
N PRO A 475 43.43 -11.89 -16.08
CA PRO A 475 44.70 -11.78 -16.81
C PRO A 475 45.94 -11.89 -15.90
N GLN A 476 45.94 -11.22 -14.74
CA GLN A 476 47.07 -11.29 -13.79
C GLN A 476 47.23 -12.69 -13.19
N LEU A 477 46.12 -13.39 -12.94
CA LEU A 477 46.11 -14.78 -12.50
C LEU A 477 46.79 -15.68 -13.54
N SER A 478 46.40 -15.56 -14.80
CA SER A 478 47.00 -16.32 -15.90
C SER A 478 48.48 -16.02 -16.05
N GLN A 479 48.88 -14.74 -15.98
CA GLN A 479 50.28 -14.33 -16.02
C GLN A 479 51.08 -14.90 -14.84
N TYR A 480 50.53 -14.84 -13.62
CA TYR A 480 51.15 -15.41 -12.44
C TYR A 480 51.35 -16.92 -12.58
N LEU A 481 50.31 -17.66 -13.00
CA LEU A 481 50.41 -19.10 -13.22
C LEU A 481 51.44 -19.42 -14.30
N ASN A 482 51.44 -18.69 -15.42
CA ASN A 482 52.40 -18.85 -16.50
C ASN A 482 53.84 -18.61 -16.02
N GLN A 483 54.11 -17.49 -15.33
CA GLN A 483 55.43 -17.20 -14.78
C GLN A 483 55.84 -18.23 -13.70
N PHE A 484 54.87 -18.69 -12.90
CA PHE A 484 55.08 -19.73 -11.90
C PHE A 484 55.53 -21.04 -12.55
N LEU A 485 54.95 -21.34 -13.70
CA LEU A 485 55.18 -22.53 -14.50
C LEU A 485 56.47 -22.47 -15.36
N ILE A 486 56.94 -21.29 -15.74
CA ILE A 486 58.24 -21.13 -16.44
C ILE A 486 59.44 -21.28 -15.47
N THR A 487 59.27 -20.89 -14.21
CA THR A 487 60.37 -20.86 -13.22
C THR A 487 60.49 -22.21 -12.46
N THR A 488 60.67 -23.31 -13.19
CA THR A 488 60.54 -24.69 -12.68
C THR A 488 61.74 -25.28 -11.93
N ASN A 489 62.92 -24.64 -11.92
CA ASN A 489 64.17 -25.33 -11.52
C ASN A 489 64.19 -25.81 -10.06
N ASP A 490 63.76 -25.01 -9.07
CA ASP A 490 63.92 -25.31 -7.63
C ASP A 490 62.61 -25.56 -6.85
N ARG A 491 61.54 -25.99 -7.54
CA ARG A 491 60.21 -26.13 -6.90
C ARG A 491 59.77 -27.56 -6.69
N ASP A 492 59.03 -27.75 -5.59
CA ASP A 492 58.39 -29.01 -5.21
C ASP A 492 57.41 -29.50 -6.29
N ILE A 493 57.42 -30.82 -6.54
CA ILE A 493 56.65 -31.47 -7.62
C ILE A 493 55.15 -31.23 -7.42
N ASP A 494 54.69 -31.35 -6.17
CA ASP A 494 53.28 -31.12 -5.85
C ASP A 494 52.85 -29.72 -6.29
N SER A 495 53.65 -28.70 -5.96
CA SER A 495 53.32 -27.29 -6.28
C SER A 495 53.28 -27.03 -7.79
N ILE A 496 54.15 -27.67 -8.57
CA ILE A 496 54.13 -27.59 -10.04
C ILE A 496 52.87 -28.26 -10.59
N TYR A 497 52.50 -29.44 -10.08
CA TYR A 497 51.27 -30.13 -10.47
C TYR A 497 50.01 -29.32 -10.13
N PHE A 498 49.94 -28.75 -8.91
CA PHE A 498 48.83 -27.88 -8.50
C PHE A 498 48.70 -26.65 -9.41
N ALA A 499 49.81 -25.99 -9.75
CA ALA A 499 49.80 -24.85 -10.65
C ALA A 499 49.41 -25.23 -12.09
N LEU A 500 49.88 -26.38 -12.59
CA LEU A 500 49.56 -26.87 -13.93
C LEU A 500 48.07 -27.24 -14.04
N LYS A 501 47.54 -27.97 -13.07
CA LYS A 501 46.11 -28.31 -13.02
C LYS A 501 45.25 -27.04 -12.93
N ALA A 502 45.63 -26.07 -12.12
CA ALA A 502 44.96 -24.77 -12.06
C ALA A 502 45.00 -24.01 -13.40
N TYR A 503 46.14 -24.03 -14.09
CA TYR A 503 46.30 -23.39 -15.40
C TYR A 503 45.44 -24.05 -16.49
N CYS A 504 45.33 -25.38 -16.49
CA CYS A 504 44.44 -26.10 -17.41
C CYS A 504 42.95 -25.91 -17.07
N LEU A 505 42.58 -25.90 -15.79
CA LEU A 505 41.20 -25.65 -15.36
C LEU A 505 40.71 -24.26 -15.75
N LEU A 506 41.59 -23.25 -15.75
CA LEU A 506 41.27 -21.90 -16.25
C LEU A 506 40.89 -21.88 -17.75
N GLN A 507 41.13 -22.95 -18.50
CA GLN A 507 40.81 -23.06 -19.92
C GLN A 507 39.53 -23.85 -20.17
N ALA A 508 39.27 -24.89 -19.36
CA ALA A 508 38.11 -25.76 -19.52
C ALA A 508 36.89 -25.19 -18.75
N THR A 509 36.12 -24.31 -19.39
CA THR A 509 34.89 -23.74 -18.82
C THR A 509 33.92 -24.80 -18.30
N ASP A 510 33.82 -25.93 -19.01
CA ASP A 510 32.90 -27.02 -18.69
C ASP A 510 33.30 -27.84 -17.47
N HIS A 511 34.58 -27.75 -17.07
CA HIS A 511 35.15 -28.49 -15.92
C HIS A 511 35.74 -27.53 -14.88
N PHE A 512 35.38 -26.24 -14.92
CA PHE A 512 35.96 -25.24 -14.03
C PHE A 512 35.52 -25.48 -12.57
N GLU A 513 36.48 -25.71 -11.68
CA GLU A 513 36.25 -25.90 -10.23
C GLU A 513 36.69 -24.67 -9.42
N PRO A 514 35.77 -23.78 -9.00
CA PRO A 514 36.12 -22.53 -8.32
C PRO A 514 36.81 -22.76 -6.96
N THR A 515 36.40 -23.80 -6.24
CA THR A 515 36.97 -24.19 -4.94
C THR A 515 38.38 -24.71 -5.07
N TYR A 516 38.67 -25.52 -6.10
CA TYR A 516 40.03 -25.98 -6.36
C TYR A 516 40.96 -24.81 -6.70
N MET A 517 40.52 -23.90 -7.57
CA MET A 517 41.29 -22.70 -7.96
C MET A 517 41.60 -21.79 -6.76
N ALA A 518 40.62 -21.57 -5.89
CA ALA A 518 40.81 -20.77 -4.68
C ALA A 518 41.83 -21.41 -3.72
N ASN A 519 41.73 -22.73 -3.50
CA ASN A 519 42.68 -23.46 -2.66
C ASN A 519 44.09 -23.49 -3.27
N ALA A 520 44.18 -23.63 -4.60
CA ALA A 520 45.45 -23.54 -5.33
C ALA A 520 46.10 -22.17 -5.13
N LEU A 521 45.34 -21.07 -5.25
CA LEU A 521 45.87 -19.73 -5.00
C LEU A 521 46.31 -19.52 -3.55
N VAL A 522 45.52 -19.96 -2.57
CA VAL A 522 45.87 -19.85 -1.15
C VAL A 522 47.20 -20.57 -0.86
N ARG A 523 47.40 -21.75 -1.46
CA ARG A 523 48.63 -22.54 -1.30
C ARG A 523 49.83 -21.92 -2.03
N LEU A 524 49.64 -21.39 -3.25
CA LEU A 524 50.72 -20.85 -4.09
C LEU A 524 51.15 -19.43 -3.69
N LEU A 525 50.23 -18.61 -3.18
CA LEU A 525 50.46 -17.20 -2.82
C LEU A 525 50.62 -16.95 -1.32
N ALA A 526 50.67 -17.97 -0.46
CA ALA A 526 50.77 -17.80 0.99
C ALA A 526 51.86 -16.78 1.42
N PRO A 527 51.65 -15.95 2.47
CA PRO A 527 50.46 -15.91 3.33
C PRO A 527 49.32 -15.07 2.74
N LEU A 528 48.10 -15.61 2.89
CA LEU A 528 46.80 -14.96 2.63
C LEU A 528 45.91 -15.18 3.89
N PRO A 529 44.93 -14.29 4.18
CA PRO A 529 44.03 -14.46 5.32
C PRO A 529 43.28 -15.81 5.31
N PRO A 530 42.98 -16.43 6.46
CA PRO A 530 42.39 -17.77 6.54
C PRO A 530 41.01 -17.90 5.85
N ASP A 531 40.21 -16.83 5.82
CA ASP A 531 38.89 -16.81 5.15
C ASP A 531 38.94 -16.49 3.64
N SER A 532 40.15 -16.36 3.07
CA SER A 532 40.32 -15.97 1.67
C SER A 532 39.89 -17.06 0.69
N ALA A 533 39.95 -18.34 1.08
CA ALA A 533 39.61 -19.47 0.19
C ALA A 533 38.13 -19.42 -0.25
N VAL A 534 37.21 -19.26 0.70
CA VAL A 534 35.76 -19.16 0.41
C VAL A 534 35.46 -17.92 -0.42
N THR A 535 36.16 -16.84 -0.11
CA THR A 535 36.00 -15.54 -0.72
C THR A 535 36.47 -15.53 -2.18
N LEU A 536 37.66 -16.08 -2.44
CA LEU A 536 38.22 -16.28 -3.78
C LEU A 536 37.41 -17.28 -4.59
N ALA A 537 36.85 -18.32 -3.97
CA ALA A 537 35.97 -19.27 -4.66
C ALA A 537 34.72 -18.55 -5.20
N LYS A 538 34.15 -17.62 -4.43
CA LYS A 538 33.04 -16.76 -4.90
C LYS A 538 33.46 -15.83 -6.03
N ASP A 539 34.64 -15.20 -5.92
CA ASP A 539 35.16 -14.35 -7.00
C ASP A 539 35.39 -15.17 -8.29
N MET A 540 35.94 -16.38 -8.18
CA MET A 540 36.11 -17.30 -9.32
C MET A 540 34.79 -17.75 -9.94
N GLN A 541 33.78 -18.01 -9.12
CA GLN A 541 32.44 -18.34 -9.59
C GLN A 541 31.78 -17.14 -10.30
N ALA A 542 31.97 -15.93 -9.78
CA ALA A 542 31.50 -14.71 -10.44
C ALA A 542 32.21 -14.47 -11.78
N ALA A 543 33.52 -14.77 -11.87
CA ALA A 543 34.30 -14.71 -13.11
C ALA A 543 33.75 -15.59 -14.21
N LEU A 544 33.37 -16.81 -13.86
CA LEU A 544 32.75 -17.76 -14.78
C LEU A 544 31.40 -17.23 -15.27
N GLN A 545 30.56 -16.68 -14.37
CA GLN A 545 29.24 -16.14 -14.72
C GLN A 545 29.29 -14.91 -15.64
N ILE A 546 30.33 -14.09 -15.55
CA ILE A 546 30.51 -12.88 -16.36
C ILE A 546 31.21 -13.19 -17.70
N GLY A 547 31.63 -14.44 -17.92
CA GLY A 547 32.34 -14.85 -19.14
C GLY A 547 33.75 -14.26 -19.24
N ALA A 548 34.41 -14.04 -18.10
CA ALA A 548 35.81 -13.60 -18.06
C ALA A 548 36.81 -14.72 -18.39
N ILE A 549 36.32 -15.97 -18.43
CA ILE A 549 37.03 -17.21 -18.71
C ILE A 549 36.36 -17.81 -19.96
N PRO A 550 37.09 -18.29 -20.99
CA PRO A 550 38.51 -18.70 -20.99
C PRO A 550 39.49 -17.67 -21.61
N ILE A 551 40.78 -17.81 -21.26
CA ILE A 551 41.90 -17.03 -21.83
C ILE A 551 42.61 -17.87 -22.93
N PRO A 552 43.14 -17.26 -24.02
CA PRO A 552 43.90 -17.96 -25.06
C PRO A 552 45.13 -18.72 -24.54
N VAL A 553 45.40 -19.88 -25.13
CA VAL A 553 46.33 -20.92 -24.65
C VAL A 553 47.75 -20.71 -25.17
N ASN A 554 48.75 -21.05 -24.34
CA ASN A 554 50.11 -21.38 -24.81
C ASN A 554 50.32 -22.89 -24.70
N THR A 555 49.99 -23.61 -25.78
CA THR A 555 50.04 -25.08 -25.84
C THR A 555 51.47 -25.59 -25.69
N ASP A 556 52.44 -24.84 -26.20
CA ASP A 556 53.86 -25.20 -26.16
C ASP A 556 54.40 -25.22 -24.72
N LEU A 557 53.92 -24.31 -23.87
CA LEU A 557 54.28 -24.30 -22.44
C LEU A 557 53.72 -25.50 -21.69
N ILE A 558 52.46 -25.89 -21.96
CA ILE A 558 51.84 -27.04 -21.31
C ILE A 558 52.64 -28.31 -21.63
N ILE A 559 52.96 -28.51 -22.91
CA ILE A 559 53.77 -29.65 -23.36
C ILE A 559 55.14 -29.61 -22.68
N LYS A 560 55.85 -28.47 -22.73
CA LYS A 560 57.19 -28.31 -22.14
C LYS A 560 57.24 -28.58 -20.63
N ILE A 561 56.17 -28.29 -19.90
CA ILE A 561 56.12 -28.49 -18.45
C ILE A 561 55.69 -29.91 -18.10
N GLN A 562 54.73 -30.48 -18.83
CA GLN A 562 54.41 -31.91 -18.71
C GLN A 562 55.67 -32.75 -18.94
N ASP A 563 56.45 -32.38 -19.95
CA ASP A 563 57.77 -32.90 -20.29
C ASP A 563 58.84 -32.82 -19.17
N ASN A 564 58.80 -31.76 -18.36
CA ASN A 564 59.71 -31.56 -17.24
C ASN A 564 59.21 -32.29 -15.98
N LEU A 565 57.90 -32.26 -15.75
CA LEU A 565 57.26 -32.94 -14.62
C LEU A 565 57.41 -34.45 -14.73
N SER A 566 57.20 -35.04 -15.92
CA SER A 566 57.41 -36.48 -16.15
C SER A 566 58.86 -36.89 -15.88
N MET A 567 59.84 -36.06 -16.27
CA MET A 567 61.26 -36.28 -15.96
C MET A 567 61.57 -36.19 -14.47
N LYS A 568 61.03 -35.19 -13.76
CA LYS A 568 61.21 -35.05 -12.31
C LYS A 568 60.53 -36.18 -11.53
N LEU A 569 59.33 -36.59 -11.94
CA LEU A 569 58.61 -37.74 -11.38
C LEU A 569 59.39 -39.04 -11.63
N PHE A 570 59.96 -39.22 -12.83
CA PHE A 570 60.85 -40.33 -13.16
C PHE A 570 62.09 -40.35 -12.26
N GLN A 571 62.80 -39.22 -12.13
CA GLN A 571 63.96 -39.11 -11.26
C GLN A 571 63.62 -39.42 -9.80
N ASN A 572 62.50 -38.90 -9.29
CA ASN A 572 62.05 -39.17 -7.91
C ASN A 572 61.57 -40.61 -7.69
N ALA A 573 60.91 -41.23 -8.67
CA ALA A 573 60.57 -42.65 -8.63
C ALA A 573 61.83 -43.51 -8.58
N ILE A 574 62.87 -43.13 -9.34
CA ILE A 574 64.15 -43.85 -9.37
C ILE A 574 64.98 -43.63 -8.10
N ILE A 575 65.02 -42.42 -7.52
CA ILE A 575 65.71 -42.18 -6.24
C ILE A 575 65.08 -43.02 -5.10
N ARG A 576 63.78 -43.32 -5.18
CA ARG A 576 63.08 -44.17 -4.21
C ARG A 576 63.33 -45.67 -4.41
N LEU A 577 63.85 -46.10 -5.55
CA LEU A 577 64.26 -47.48 -5.81
C LEU A 577 65.64 -47.72 -5.16
N HIS A 578 65.66 -48.00 -3.85
CA HIS A 578 66.87 -48.44 -3.16
C HIS A 578 67.23 -49.87 -3.61
N LEU A 579 68.34 -50.04 -4.34
CA LEU A 579 68.88 -51.37 -4.57
C LEU A 579 69.44 -51.93 -3.26
N ALA A 580 69.05 -53.16 -2.93
CA ALA A 580 69.74 -53.92 -1.90
C ALA A 580 71.22 -54.03 -2.26
N HIS A 581 72.11 -53.97 -1.27
CA HIS A 581 73.54 -54.21 -1.47
C HIS A 581 73.80 -55.67 -1.08
N PRO A 582 73.79 -56.61 -2.03
CA PRO A 582 73.95 -58.02 -1.71
C PRO A 582 75.34 -58.27 -1.12
N LYS A 583 75.46 -59.21 -0.18
CA LYS A 583 76.73 -59.57 0.48
C LYS A 583 77.40 -60.80 -0.11
N ASP A 584 76.65 -61.63 -0.82
CA ASP A 584 77.13 -62.85 -1.46
C ASP A 584 76.38 -63.12 -2.79
N LEU A 585 76.76 -64.21 -3.46
CA LEU A 585 76.17 -64.60 -4.74
C LEU A 585 74.69 -64.99 -4.63
N ALA A 586 74.26 -65.52 -3.47
CA ALA A 586 72.89 -65.95 -3.24
C ALA A 586 71.95 -64.74 -3.01
N GLU A 587 72.36 -63.77 -2.20
CA GLU A 587 71.65 -62.49 -2.03
C GLU A 587 71.61 -61.69 -3.33
N THR A 588 72.64 -61.80 -4.17
CA THR A 588 72.66 -61.16 -5.51
C THR A 588 71.60 -61.79 -6.43
N ASP A 589 71.50 -63.11 -6.45
CA ASP A 589 70.49 -63.84 -7.22
C ASP A 589 69.06 -63.59 -6.70
N GLU A 590 68.88 -63.51 -5.39
CA GLU A 590 67.61 -63.16 -4.76
C GLU A 590 67.18 -61.73 -5.10
N MET A 591 68.10 -60.76 -5.06
CA MET A 591 67.84 -59.38 -5.50
C MET A 591 67.37 -59.34 -6.96
N ILE A 592 68.05 -60.06 -7.86
CA ILE A 592 67.66 -60.13 -9.28
C ILE A 592 66.29 -60.79 -9.43
N THR A 593 66.02 -61.85 -8.66
CA THR A 593 64.71 -62.54 -8.65
C THR A 593 63.59 -61.60 -8.21
N GLN A 594 63.80 -60.82 -7.15
CA GLN A 594 62.83 -59.83 -6.66
C GLN A 594 62.56 -58.72 -7.69
N LEU A 595 63.56 -58.35 -8.50
CA LEU A 595 63.44 -57.35 -9.56
C LEU A 595 62.68 -57.87 -10.78
N ILE A 596 62.80 -59.17 -11.09
CA ILE A 596 62.12 -59.82 -12.23
C ILE A 596 60.63 -60.09 -11.95
N GLN A 597 60.19 -60.14 -10.69
CA GLN A 597 58.80 -60.44 -10.37
C GLN A 597 57.82 -59.41 -10.99
N PRO A 598 56.63 -59.82 -11.47
CA PRO A 598 55.64 -58.90 -12.03
C PRO A 598 55.17 -57.81 -11.06
N SER A 599 55.26 -58.08 -9.76
CA SER A 599 54.95 -57.17 -8.66
C SER A 599 56.13 -56.31 -8.19
N SER A 600 57.29 -56.38 -8.86
CA SER A 600 58.47 -55.63 -8.44
C SER A 600 58.24 -54.12 -8.53
N SER A 601 58.88 -53.37 -7.63
CA SER A 601 58.83 -51.91 -7.61
C SER A 601 59.35 -51.30 -8.92
N LEU A 602 60.28 -51.98 -9.58
CA LEU A 602 60.80 -51.60 -10.89
C LEU A 602 59.76 -51.80 -12.00
N MET A 603 59.07 -52.96 -12.04
CA MET A 603 57.99 -53.20 -13.00
C MET A 603 56.81 -52.24 -12.80
N GLN A 604 56.42 -51.97 -11.55
CA GLN A 604 55.37 -51.00 -11.26
C GLN A 604 55.77 -49.58 -11.71
N SER A 605 57.01 -49.17 -11.45
CA SER A 605 57.52 -47.86 -11.88
C SER A 605 57.55 -47.77 -13.41
N LEU A 606 58.13 -48.78 -14.09
CA LEU A 606 58.24 -48.83 -15.55
C LEU A 606 56.87 -48.88 -16.24
N LYS A 607 55.89 -49.58 -15.66
CA LYS A 607 54.53 -49.66 -16.20
C LYS A 607 53.77 -48.34 -16.06
N ILE A 608 53.90 -47.65 -14.92
CA ILE A 608 53.35 -46.30 -14.71
C ILE A 608 53.92 -45.30 -15.73
N LEU A 609 55.17 -45.46 -16.13
CA LEU A 609 55.83 -44.63 -17.16
C LEU A 609 55.48 -45.04 -18.59
N HIS A 610 55.24 -46.33 -18.84
CA HIS A 610 54.83 -46.83 -20.16
C HIS A 610 53.44 -46.31 -20.54
N ASP A 611 52.52 -46.18 -19.58
CA ASP A 611 51.19 -45.61 -19.80
C ASP A 611 51.20 -44.07 -20.01
N ASP A 612 52.37 -43.39 -19.96
CA ASP A 612 52.52 -41.97 -20.25
C ASP A 612 52.84 -41.74 -21.75
N PRO A 613 51.90 -41.20 -22.56
CA PRO A 613 52.07 -41.03 -24.00
C PRO A 613 53.23 -40.10 -24.38
N ILE A 614 53.71 -39.27 -23.46
CA ILE A 614 54.85 -38.37 -23.68
C ILE A 614 56.18 -39.14 -23.63
N PHE A 615 56.26 -40.20 -22.82
CA PHE A 615 57.48 -40.99 -22.63
C PHE A 615 57.85 -41.79 -23.90
N GLU A 616 56.87 -42.33 -24.60
CA GLU A 616 57.08 -43.04 -25.88
C GLU A 616 57.67 -42.15 -26.97
N SER A 617 57.19 -40.90 -27.07
CA SER A 617 57.66 -39.94 -28.07
C SER A 617 59.15 -39.61 -27.91
N ARG A 618 59.69 -39.67 -26.69
CA ARG A 618 61.10 -39.38 -26.38
C ARG A 618 62.04 -40.53 -26.68
N LEU A 619 61.63 -41.79 -26.44
CA LEU A 619 62.39 -42.97 -26.83
C LEU A 619 62.60 -43.02 -28.34
N ALA A 620 61.61 -42.60 -29.13
CA ALA A 620 61.74 -42.50 -30.58
C ALA A 620 62.72 -41.41 -31.04
N SER A 621 62.93 -40.36 -30.25
CA SER A 621 63.72 -39.18 -30.66
C SER A 621 65.22 -39.29 -30.40
N ASN A 622 65.65 -40.10 -29.42
CA ASN A 622 67.05 -40.29 -29.08
C ASN A 622 67.51 -41.71 -29.48
N THR A 623 68.13 -41.79 -30.66
CA THR A 623 68.87 -42.95 -31.19
C THR A 623 68.07 -44.20 -31.52
N LEU A 624 68.34 -44.78 -32.70
CA LEU A 624 67.84 -46.07 -33.22
C LEU A 624 67.67 -47.13 -32.14
N THR A 625 66.49 -47.15 -31.52
CA THR A 625 66.04 -48.17 -30.58
C THR A 625 64.57 -48.46 -30.87
N PRO A 626 64.16 -49.74 -30.83
CA PRO A 626 62.76 -50.10 -31.02
C PRO A 626 61.93 -49.66 -29.80
N SER A 627 60.61 -49.64 -29.97
CA SER A 627 59.55 -49.24 -29.02
C SER A 627 59.84 -49.48 -27.52
N SER A 628 59.21 -48.67 -26.67
CA SER A 628 59.22 -48.76 -25.19
C SER A 628 59.02 -50.19 -24.67
N ASP A 629 58.08 -50.94 -25.27
CA ASP A 629 57.82 -52.36 -25.04
C ASP A 629 59.07 -53.22 -25.20
N HIS A 630 59.83 -52.99 -26.27
CA HIS A 630 61.00 -53.78 -26.58
C HIS A 630 62.15 -53.52 -25.59
N LEU A 631 62.26 -52.32 -25.01
CA LEU A 631 63.31 -52.02 -24.03
C LEU A 631 63.05 -52.70 -22.68
N ILE A 632 61.80 -52.67 -22.19
CA ILE A 632 61.42 -53.37 -20.96
C ILE A 632 61.59 -54.88 -21.13
N ASP A 633 61.11 -55.44 -22.25
CA ASP A 633 61.26 -56.86 -22.55
C ASP A 633 62.73 -57.26 -22.68
N GLN A 634 63.57 -56.42 -23.31
CA GLN A 634 65.01 -56.65 -23.38
C GLN A 634 65.65 -56.67 -21.99
N ILE A 635 65.32 -55.72 -21.12
CA ILE A 635 65.85 -55.68 -19.75
C ILE A 635 65.44 -56.94 -18.98
N MET A 636 64.16 -57.29 -19.00
CA MET A 636 63.62 -58.45 -18.27
C MET A 636 64.22 -59.76 -18.77
N THR A 637 64.29 -59.93 -20.10
CA THR A 637 64.91 -61.13 -20.70
C THR A 637 66.38 -61.26 -20.31
N ARG A 638 67.11 -60.14 -20.27
CA ARG A 638 68.54 -60.15 -19.91
C ARG A 638 68.77 -60.42 -18.43
N LEU A 639 67.94 -59.88 -17.54
CA LEU A 639 67.99 -60.20 -16.11
C LEU A 639 67.60 -61.65 -15.84
N GLN A 640 66.59 -62.18 -16.52
CA GLN A 640 66.23 -63.60 -16.44
C GLN A 640 67.40 -64.49 -16.90
N SER A 641 68.08 -64.13 -17.99
CA SER A 641 69.27 -64.85 -18.44
C SER A 641 70.45 -64.77 -17.45
N LEU A 642 70.52 -63.68 -16.67
CA LEU A 642 71.52 -63.53 -15.61
C LEU A 642 71.17 -64.37 -14.39
N HIS A 643 69.91 -64.30 -13.93
CA HIS A 643 69.39 -65.16 -12.87
C HIS A 643 69.59 -66.64 -13.18
N GLN A 644 69.26 -67.08 -14.41
CA GLN A 644 69.45 -68.47 -14.80
C GLN A 644 70.92 -68.91 -14.72
N LEU A 645 71.86 -68.02 -15.09
CA LEU A 645 73.29 -68.28 -14.96
C LEU A 645 73.69 -68.42 -13.48
N LEU A 646 73.30 -67.46 -12.64
CA LEU A 646 73.62 -67.50 -11.21
C LEU A 646 72.99 -68.70 -10.50
N TYR A 647 71.74 -69.02 -10.81
CA TYR A 647 71.02 -70.18 -10.28
C TYR A 647 71.72 -71.50 -10.64
N THR A 648 72.24 -71.65 -11.88
CA THR A 648 72.99 -72.86 -12.26
C THR A 648 74.26 -73.05 -11.44
N VAL A 649 74.91 -71.96 -11.02
CA VAL A 649 76.08 -72.01 -10.13
C VAL A 649 75.67 -72.37 -8.70
N LEU A 650 74.62 -71.71 -8.19
CA LEU A 650 74.16 -71.88 -6.81
C LEU A 650 73.57 -73.28 -6.52
N THR A 651 73.03 -73.95 -7.54
CA THR A 651 72.42 -75.28 -7.42
C THR A 651 73.33 -76.44 -7.82
N ALA A 652 74.56 -76.15 -8.27
CA ALA A 652 75.53 -77.17 -8.58
C ALA A 652 75.93 -77.97 -7.32
N PRO A 653 76.33 -79.25 -7.45
CA PRO A 653 76.80 -80.06 -6.33
C PRO A 653 77.98 -79.43 -5.59
N ASP A 654 78.82 -78.68 -6.32
CA ASP A 654 79.90 -77.85 -5.80
C ASP A 654 79.84 -76.43 -6.44
N PRO A 655 79.30 -75.43 -5.73
CA PRO A 655 79.14 -74.07 -6.25
C PRO A 655 80.48 -73.36 -6.55
N HIS A 656 81.55 -73.70 -5.83
CA HIS A 656 82.86 -73.07 -6.00
C HIS A 656 83.54 -73.55 -7.28
N GLN A 657 83.53 -74.86 -7.52
CA GLN A 657 84.04 -75.45 -8.75
C GLN A 657 83.23 -74.99 -9.98
N ALA A 658 81.89 -74.93 -9.86
CA ALA A 658 81.03 -74.43 -10.94
C ALA A 658 81.25 -72.95 -11.27
N ALA A 659 81.50 -72.11 -10.25
CA ALA A 659 81.87 -70.71 -10.45
C ALA A 659 83.25 -70.58 -11.11
N ALA A 660 84.24 -71.38 -10.69
CA ALA A 660 85.58 -71.39 -11.26
C ALA A 660 85.59 -71.81 -12.74
N ASP A 661 84.82 -72.83 -13.10
CA ASP A 661 84.66 -73.27 -14.49
C ASP A 661 84.03 -72.20 -15.39
N LEU A 662 83.07 -71.43 -14.88
CA LEU A 662 82.47 -70.32 -15.62
C LEU A 662 83.42 -69.13 -15.77
N VAL A 663 84.16 -68.77 -14.71
CA VAL A 663 85.17 -67.70 -14.79
C VAL A 663 86.31 -68.09 -15.74
N ALA A 664 86.74 -69.35 -15.74
CA ALA A 664 87.75 -69.86 -16.66
C ALA A 664 87.27 -69.85 -18.12
N LYS A 665 86.02 -70.27 -18.38
CA LYS A 665 85.41 -70.15 -19.72
C LYS A 665 85.33 -68.70 -20.19
N TYR A 666 85.06 -67.77 -19.27
CA TYR A 666 84.99 -66.35 -19.57
C TYR A 666 86.36 -65.76 -19.97
N SER A 667 87.45 -66.15 -19.30
CA SER A 667 88.79 -65.65 -19.60
C SER A 667 89.35 -66.19 -20.92
N GLU A 668 89.00 -67.43 -21.29
CA GLU A 668 89.52 -68.08 -22.50
C GLU A 668 88.74 -67.73 -23.78
N GLN A 669 87.39 -67.63 -23.73
CA GLN A 669 86.57 -67.59 -24.95
C GLN A 669 86.00 -66.21 -25.33
N HIS A 670 86.13 -65.17 -24.49
CA HIS A 670 85.59 -63.82 -24.74
C HIS A 670 84.11 -63.81 -25.24
N GLN A 671 83.33 -64.84 -24.92
CA GLN A 671 81.96 -64.98 -25.41
C GLN A 671 81.00 -64.04 -24.65
N PRO A 672 79.93 -63.54 -25.32
CA PRO A 672 78.97 -62.66 -24.68
C PRO A 672 78.04 -63.45 -23.74
N ASP A 673 78.45 -63.55 -22.47
CA ASP A 673 77.62 -64.08 -21.39
C ASP A 673 76.49 -63.12 -21.00
N SER A 674 75.54 -63.63 -20.21
CA SER A 674 74.40 -62.86 -19.71
C SER A 674 74.83 -61.55 -19.03
N ILE A 675 75.96 -61.54 -18.32
CA ILE A 675 76.60 -60.37 -17.69
C ILE A 675 77.07 -59.35 -18.74
N THR A 676 77.84 -59.79 -19.75
CA THR A 676 78.36 -58.90 -20.80
C THR A 676 77.24 -58.33 -21.67
N LYS A 677 76.19 -59.12 -21.94
CA LYS A 677 74.98 -58.66 -22.63
C LYS A 677 74.22 -57.62 -21.81
N LEU A 678 74.20 -57.74 -20.48
CA LEU A 678 73.60 -56.76 -19.58
C LEU A 678 74.38 -55.43 -19.59
N HIS A 679 75.71 -55.46 -19.55
CA HIS A 679 76.54 -54.27 -19.73
C HIS A 679 76.40 -53.62 -21.12
N ALA A 680 76.30 -54.43 -22.18
CA ALA A 680 76.11 -53.92 -23.53
C ALA A 680 74.75 -53.21 -23.66
N LEU A 681 73.71 -53.72 -23.00
CA LEU A 681 72.42 -53.06 -22.89
C LEU A 681 72.53 -51.77 -22.06
N ALA A 682 73.24 -51.81 -20.92
CA ALA A 682 73.48 -50.65 -20.08
C ALA A 682 74.09 -49.46 -20.85
N LYS A 683 75.06 -49.73 -21.74
CA LYS A 683 75.68 -48.68 -22.59
C LYS A 683 74.69 -47.98 -23.54
N LYS A 684 73.63 -48.68 -23.95
CA LYS A 684 72.58 -48.18 -24.86
C LYS A 684 71.37 -47.62 -24.12
N SER A 685 71.30 -47.79 -22.80
CA SER A 685 70.18 -47.34 -21.97
C SER A 685 70.38 -45.91 -21.43
N PRO A 686 69.30 -45.18 -21.10
CA PRO A 686 69.35 -43.88 -20.43
C PRO A 686 70.20 -43.91 -19.15
N MET A 687 70.80 -42.77 -18.77
CA MET A 687 71.83 -42.67 -17.73
C MET A 687 71.49 -43.36 -16.40
N THR A 688 70.23 -43.31 -15.99
CA THR A 688 69.77 -43.94 -14.73
C THR A 688 69.58 -45.46 -14.84
N ILE A 689 69.06 -45.97 -15.97
CA ILE A 689 68.97 -47.41 -16.25
C ILE A 689 70.35 -48.00 -16.47
N LYS A 690 71.24 -47.24 -17.14
CA LYS A 690 72.65 -47.59 -17.33
C LYS A 690 73.35 -47.82 -15.99
N TYR A 691 73.15 -46.94 -15.01
CA TYR A 691 73.73 -47.09 -13.68
C TYR A 691 73.27 -48.40 -13.02
N TRP A 692 71.96 -48.68 -13.08
CA TRP A 692 71.38 -49.88 -12.49
C TRP A 692 71.87 -51.19 -13.14
N LEU A 693 71.80 -51.26 -14.46
CA LEU A 693 72.25 -52.43 -15.22
C LEU A 693 73.75 -52.68 -15.04
N ASN A 694 74.56 -51.62 -14.95
CA ASN A 694 75.97 -51.75 -14.62
C ASN A 694 76.14 -52.25 -13.18
N HIS A 695 75.48 -51.65 -12.19
CA HIS A 695 75.61 -52.05 -10.78
C HIS A 695 75.24 -53.52 -10.56
N ILE A 696 74.13 -53.99 -11.12
CA ILE A 696 73.73 -55.41 -11.03
C ILE A 696 74.76 -56.31 -11.69
N SER A 697 75.22 -55.93 -12.88
CA SER A 697 76.18 -56.71 -13.65
C SER A 697 77.56 -56.77 -12.95
N ASP A 698 78.00 -55.64 -12.39
CA ASP A 698 79.25 -55.51 -11.64
C ASP A 698 79.21 -56.31 -10.34
N GLU A 699 78.12 -56.26 -9.57
CA GLU A 699 77.97 -57.04 -8.34
C GLU A 699 77.85 -58.55 -8.63
N ALA A 700 77.09 -58.94 -9.64
CA ALA A 700 77.01 -60.33 -10.07
C ALA A 700 78.37 -60.89 -10.49
N TRP A 701 79.15 -60.11 -11.25
CA TRP A 701 80.51 -60.49 -11.62
C TRP A 701 81.44 -60.56 -10.40
N ARG A 702 81.38 -59.56 -9.52
CA ARG A 702 82.21 -59.49 -8.31
C ARG A 702 82.03 -60.73 -7.43
N TYR A 703 80.78 -61.07 -7.11
CA TYR A 703 80.50 -62.21 -6.24
C TYR A 703 80.73 -63.56 -6.92
N LEU A 704 80.49 -63.65 -8.23
CA LEU A 704 80.81 -64.86 -9.00
C LEU A 704 82.32 -65.11 -9.04
N ALA A 705 83.12 -64.06 -9.24
CA ALA A 705 84.58 -64.15 -9.20
C ALA A 705 85.10 -64.46 -7.78
N GLN A 706 84.51 -63.88 -6.74
CA GLN A 706 84.86 -64.20 -5.34
C GLN A 706 84.58 -65.67 -5.01
N ASN A 707 83.41 -66.20 -5.38
CA ASN A 707 83.07 -67.60 -5.16
C ASN A 707 84.00 -68.56 -5.91
N ALA A 708 84.49 -68.21 -7.10
CA ALA A 708 85.48 -69.00 -7.85
C ALA A 708 86.85 -69.07 -7.15
N THR A 709 87.23 -68.04 -6.38
CA THR A 709 88.54 -67.97 -5.71
C THR A 709 88.55 -68.54 -4.29
N ALA A 710 87.38 -68.75 -3.67
CA ALA A 710 87.26 -69.20 -2.28
C ALA A 710 87.80 -70.64 -2.04
N GLU A 711 88.03 -71.42 -3.11
CA GLU A 711 88.62 -72.77 -3.03
C GLU A 711 90.16 -72.78 -3.09
N GLN A 712 90.83 -71.62 -3.18
CA GLN A 712 92.30 -71.52 -3.19
C GLN A 712 92.92 -71.14 -1.83
N THR A 713 92.37 -71.62 -0.72
CA THR A 713 93.10 -71.71 0.56
C THR A 713 93.20 -73.17 1.03
N PRO A 714 94.26 -73.89 0.65
CA PRO A 714 94.65 -75.12 1.33
C PRO A 714 95.52 -74.78 2.55
N GLY A 715 95.02 -75.02 3.77
CA GLY A 715 95.83 -75.09 5.00
C GLY A 715 96.18 -73.76 5.65
#